data_AF-A0AA97JEG6-F1
#
_entry.id   AF-A0AA97JEG6-F1
#
_cell.length_a   1.000
_cell.length_b   1.000
_cell.length_c   1.000
_cell.angle_alpha   90.00
_cell.angle_beta   90.00
_cell.angle_gamma   90.00
#
_symmetry.space_group_name_H-M   'P 1'
#
loop_
_entity.id
_entity.type
_entity.pdbx_description
1 polymer ?
#
loop_
_entity_poly.entity_id
_entity_poly.type
_entity_poly.pdbx_seq_one_letter_code
_entity_poly.pdbx_strand_id
1 'polypeptide(L)'
;MHKMRLLYSSLSLLFPRRAAEPWCKRIARTWAFNTTAAPADLNRFVARTKTCGELRSADVGQEVTLCGWIQYQRRGQFLVLRDFQGLTQIIIPQDESASHLKKVLCDAPVESVVMVTGTVVSRPPGQTNPRMPTGEIEVKVKTAEVLNSCKKLPFEMKDFVKKNEALRMQYRYLDLRSVQLQQNLRLRSQMVMRMREYLCNGYGFVDVETPTLFKKTPGGAKEFVVPSREPGKFYSLPQSPQQFKQLLMIGGLDRYFQVARCYRDEGSKPDRQPEFTQIDIEMSFVDQAGIQALIEGLLQYSWPEEKGALEAPFPSISYNEALAVYGTDKPDTRFGMKIVDVSDVFRNVETEFLQKFRNEPHSTVKAICIPQGARHLQKKDLESLNELSKSQFNQEISHCILSSDGSLNSRLSRYLNEEQKLELIRTVLANKDDVVLVAAGGHKKVCSALGKLRLESADLLEERGLPLRDSSAFHFLWVVDFPLFLLKEENPNELESAHHPFTAPLPSDEHLLYTEPAKVRGQHYDLVLNGNEIGGGSIRIHNAKQQRFILETVLKEDSELLFHLLEALDSGAPPHGGIALGLDRLICLIVGAPSIRDVIAFPKSFKGRDLMSNAPDYVAPEELEPYHVQVTWPSAEAKASAN
;
A
#
# COMPACT_ATOMS: atom_id res chain seq x y z
N MET A 1 10.02 41.21 43.76
CA MET A 1 9.90 42.10 44.92
C MET A 1 8.58 42.86 44.85
N HIS A 2 7.73 42.64 45.85
CA HIS A 2 6.78 43.60 46.43
C HIS A 2 5.68 44.24 45.58
N LYS A 3 4.46 43.70 45.77
CA LYS A 3 3.20 44.35 46.24
C LYS A 3 2.04 43.56 45.64
N MET A 4 0.97 43.15 46.32
CA MET A 4 0.51 43.42 47.67
C MET A 4 -0.53 42.34 48.00
N ARG A 5 -0.36 41.63 49.13
CA ARG A 5 -1.43 40.98 49.88
C ARG A 5 -2.14 42.06 50.71
N LEU A 6 -3.46 41.97 50.82
CA LEU A 6 -4.40 42.52 51.83
C LEU A 6 -5.71 42.75 51.05
N LEU A 7 -6.82 42.05 51.28
CA LEU A 7 -7.51 41.85 52.56
C LEU A 7 -8.25 40.51 52.60
N TYR A 8 -8.05 39.81 53.72
CA TYR A 8 -8.97 38.81 54.25
C TYR A 8 -10.01 39.51 55.13
N SER A 9 -11.26 39.04 55.05
CA SER A 9 -12.28 38.93 56.12
C SER A 9 -13.62 39.60 55.82
N SER A 10 -14.60 38.76 55.48
CA SER A 10 -15.93 38.80 56.08
C SER A 10 -16.46 37.37 56.12
N LEU A 11 -16.48 36.82 57.34
CA LEU A 11 -17.02 35.53 57.74
C LEU A 11 -18.48 35.38 57.26
N SER A 12 -18.75 34.35 56.45
CA SER A 12 -19.45 33.10 56.82
C SER A 12 -20.95 33.24 57.01
N LEU A 13 -21.73 32.51 56.20
CA LEU A 13 -22.68 31.52 56.69
C LEU A 13 -23.23 30.69 55.51
N LEU A 14 -23.29 29.38 55.77
CA LEU A 14 -24.03 28.33 55.05
C LEU A 14 -23.27 27.53 53.97
N PHE A 15 -22.98 26.29 54.38
CA PHE A 15 -22.64 25.05 53.65
C PHE A 15 -21.15 24.68 53.43
N PRO A 16 -20.77 23.42 53.73
CA PRO A 16 -19.39 23.00 53.92
C PRO A 16 -18.63 22.80 52.61
N ARG A 17 -17.45 23.40 52.52
CA ARG A 17 -16.44 23.14 51.48
C ARG A 17 -15.81 21.75 51.69
N ARG A 18 -16.13 20.78 50.85
CA ARG A 18 -15.21 19.68 50.53
C ARG A 18 -14.35 20.11 49.34
N ALA A 19 -13.03 20.01 49.53
CA ALA A 19 -12.01 20.44 48.61
C ALA A 19 -12.08 19.67 47.28
N ALA A 20 -11.96 20.42 46.19
CA ALA A 20 -11.66 19.93 44.87
C ALA A 20 -10.17 19.55 44.80
N GLU A 21 -9.88 18.29 44.52
CA GLU A 21 -8.62 17.85 43.94
C GLU A 21 -8.86 17.48 42.46
N PRO A 22 -7.90 17.73 41.54
CA PRO A 22 -8.14 17.52 40.13
C PRO A 22 -8.23 16.01 39.80
N TRP A 23 -9.31 15.65 39.13
CA TRP A 23 -9.59 14.32 38.56
C TRP A 23 -8.52 13.79 37.56
N CYS A 24 -7.46 14.55 37.27
CA CYS A 24 -6.40 14.18 36.33
C CYS A 24 -5.29 13.28 36.90
N LYS A 25 -5.29 12.91 38.19
CA LYS A 25 -4.22 12.08 38.79
C LYS A 25 -4.62 10.64 39.13
N ARG A 26 -5.86 10.22 38.83
CA ARG A 26 -6.36 8.87 39.17
C ARG A 26 -6.54 7.91 37.97
N ILE A 27 -6.27 8.37 36.74
CA ILE A 27 -6.30 7.54 35.52
C ILE A 27 -4.88 7.20 35.02
N ALA A 28 -3.83 7.82 35.57
CA ALA A 28 -2.44 7.61 35.16
C ALA A 28 -1.73 6.41 35.85
N ARG A 29 -2.46 5.47 36.48
CA ARG A 29 -1.87 4.35 37.24
C ARG A 29 -2.26 2.94 36.77
N THR A 30 -2.88 2.81 35.59
CA THR A 30 -3.26 1.50 35.04
C THR A 30 -2.73 1.20 33.63
N TRP A 31 -1.84 2.04 33.09
CA TRP A 31 -1.20 1.82 31.78
C TRP A 31 0.32 1.64 31.90
N ALA A 32 0.75 0.92 32.93
CA ALA A 32 2.06 0.28 32.91
C ALA A 32 1.88 -1.03 32.14
N PHE A 33 2.16 -1.01 30.83
CA PHE A 33 2.41 -2.25 30.11
C PHE A 33 3.52 -2.98 30.85
N ASN A 34 3.20 -4.17 31.39
CA ASN A 34 4.18 -5.08 31.96
C ASN A 34 5.20 -5.43 30.88
N THR A 35 6.30 -4.68 30.82
CA THR A 35 7.49 -4.99 30.01
C THR A 35 8.42 -6.00 30.70
N THR A 36 7.88 -6.78 31.64
CA THR A 36 8.59 -7.90 32.31
C THR A 36 8.14 -9.26 31.76
N ALA A 37 7.83 -9.34 30.47
CA ALA A 37 7.75 -10.64 29.81
C ALA A 37 9.18 -11.15 29.60
N ALA A 38 9.53 -12.30 30.17
CA ALA A 38 10.75 -13.00 29.83
C ALA A 38 10.84 -13.16 28.29
N PRO A 39 12.02 -13.07 27.66
CA PRO A 39 12.14 -13.23 26.22
C PRO A 39 11.47 -14.54 25.79
N ALA A 40 10.65 -14.46 24.74
CA ALA A 40 9.91 -15.60 24.24
C ALA A 40 10.89 -16.71 23.86
N ASP A 41 10.78 -17.86 24.50
CA ASP A 41 11.54 -19.05 24.12
C ASP A 41 10.96 -19.62 22.82
N LEU A 42 11.60 -19.26 21.69
CA LEU A 42 11.23 -19.69 20.35
C LEU A 42 11.29 -21.21 20.14
N ASN A 43 11.97 -21.95 21.04
CA ASN A 43 12.25 -23.36 20.88
C ASN A 43 11.45 -24.26 21.84
N ARG A 44 10.59 -23.67 22.68
CA ARG A 44 9.83 -24.36 23.74
C ARG A 44 9.00 -25.57 23.27
N PHE A 45 8.49 -25.54 22.04
CA PHE A 45 7.54 -26.55 21.52
C PHE A 45 8.12 -27.42 20.40
N VAL A 46 9.45 -27.45 20.23
CA VAL A 46 10.12 -28.13 19.11
C VAL A 46 11.30 -28.97 19.57
N ALA A 47 11.76 -29.89 18.72
CA ALA A 47 12.87 -30.82 19.01
C ALA A 47 14.28 -30.19 18.90
N ARG A 48 14.38 -28.91 18.54
CA ARG A 48 15.64 -28.16 18.52
C ARG A 48 15.79 -27.37 19.81
N THR A 49 17.02 -27.16 20.29
CA THR A 49 17.26 -26.33 21.48
C THR A 49 17.47 -24.86 21.13
N LYS A 50 17.97 -24.61 19.91
CA LYS A 50 18.24 -23.28 19.37
C LYS A 50 17.87 -23.22 17.88
N THR A 51 17.52 -22.05 17.39
CA THR A 51 17.48 -21.72 15.97
C THR A 51 18.90 -21.62 15.43
N CYS A 52 19.06 -21.74 14.11
CA CYS A 52 20.38 -21.57 13.49
C CYS A 52 20.87 -20.13 13.60
N GLY A 53 20.00 -19.12 13.61
CA GLY A 53 20.40 -17.71 13.60
C GLY A 53 20.64 -17.07 14.98
N GLU A 54 20.24 -17.72 16.08
CA GLU A 54 20.28 -17.10 17.41
C GLU A 54 21.62 -17.17 18.13
N LEU A 55 22.49 -18.13 17.77
CA LEU A 55 23.74 -18.39 18.51
C LEU A 55 24.70 -17.19 18.51
N ARG A 56 25.33 -16.91 19.64
CA ARG A 56 26.33 -15.85 19.85
C ARG A 56 27.52 -16.38 20.66
N SER A 57 28.54 -15.54 20.84
CA SER A 57 29.72 -15.86 21.66
C SER A 57 29.38 -16.19 23.12
N ALA A 58 28.21 -15.74 23.62
CA ALA A 58 27.70 -16.12 24.94
C ALA A 58 27.27 -17.60 25.05
N ASP A 59 27.04 -18.28 23.92
CA ASP A 59 26.61 -19.68 23.89
C ASP A 59 27.79 -20.67 23.82
N VAL A 60 29.04 -20.19 23.76
CA VAL A 60 30.23 -21.05 23.67
C VAL A 60 30.30 -22.03 24.85
N GLY A 61 30.55 -23.30 24.52
CA GLY A 61 30.58 -24.42 25.47
C GLY A 61 29.23 -25.11 25.68
N GLN A 62 28.12 -24.54 25.22
CA GLN A 62 26.80 -25.17 25.33
C GLN A 62 26.62 -26.29 24.29
N GLU A 63 25.93 -27.37 24.68
CA GLU A 63 25.45 -28.39 23.74
C GLU A 63 24.11 -27.92 23.16
N VAL A 64 24.01 -27.91 21.82
CA VAL A 64 22.85 -27.44 21.09
C VAL A 64 22.42 -28.44 20.03
N THR A 65 21.11 -28.53 19.81
CA THR A 65 20.50 -29.26 18.69
C THR A 65 19.88 -28.25 17.74
N LEU A 66 20.37 -28.24 16.50
CA LEU A 66 19.90 -27.37 15.42
C LEU A 66 19.26 -28.21 14.31
N CYS A 67 18.14 -27.73 13.79
CA CYS A 67 17.47 -28.32 12.63
C CYS A 67 17.34 -27.27 11.52
N GLY A 68 17.69 -27.63 10.29
CA GLY A 68 17.64 -26.69 9.16
C GLY A 68 18.01 -27.30 7.82
N TRP A 69 18.20 -26.44 6.82
CA TRP A 69 18.60 -26.77 5.46
C TRP A 69 20.10 -26.58 5.27
N ILE A 70 20.76 -27.53 4.60
CA ILE A 70 22.15 -27.35 4.17
C ILE A 70 22.20 -26.25 3.10
N GLN A 71 22.68 -25.05 3.44
CA GLN A 71 22.84 -23.94 2.49
C GLN A 71 24.08 -24.13 1.60
N TYR A 72 25.16 -24.61 2.21
CA TYR A 72 26.47 -24.69 1.59
C TYR A 72 27.30 -25.76 2.28
N GLN A 73 28.21 -26.37 1.54
CA GLN A 73 29.13 -27.38 2.04
C GLN A 73 30.50 -27.19 1.38
N ARG A 74 31.58 -27.32 2.17
CA ARG A 74 32.96 -27.18 1.68
C ARG A 74 33.76 -28.46 1.89
N ARG A 75 33.88 -29.28 0.84
CA ARG A 75 34.79 -30.45 0.74
C ARG A 75 34.85 -31.32 2.02
N GLY A 76 33.72 -31.47 2.72
CA GLY A 76 33.61 -32.26 3.96
C GLY A 76 34.35 -31.70 5.20
N GLN A 77 34.76 -30.43 5.19
CA GLN A 77 35.33 -29.74 6.35
C GLN A 77 34.24 -29.11 7.22
N PHE A 78 33.32 -28.37 6.58
CA PHE A 78 32.17 -27.77 7.25
C PHE A 78 30.99 -27.67 6.29
N LEU A 79 29.83 -27.45 6.88
CA LEU A 79 28.62 -27.02 6.18
C LEU A 79 28.04 -25.78 6.86
N VAL A 80 27.15 -25.07 6.16
CA VAL A 80 26.38 -23.96 6.71
C VAL A 80 24.93 -24.41 6.76
N LEU A 81 24.38 -24.44 7.97
CA LEU A 81 22.99 -24.78 8.22
C LEU A 81 22.17 -23.49 8.24
N ARG A 82 21.06 -23.47 7.52
CA ARG A 82 20.11 -22.37 7.45
C ARG A 82 18.79 -22.76 8.09
N ASP A 83 18.23 -21.86 8.89
CA ASP A 83 16.81 -21.85 9.17
C ASP A 83 16.21 -20.46 8.89
N PHE A 84 14.99 -20.21 9.35
CA PHE A 84 14.34 -18.93 9.08
C PHE A 84 14.98 -17.73 9.78
N GLN A 85 15.72 -17.93 10.87
CA GLN A 85 16.33 -16.83 11.63
C GLN A 85 17.72 -16.51 11.08
N GLY A 86 18.43 -17.50 10.54
CA GLY A 86 19.71 -17.24 9.90
C GLY A 86 20.52 -18.49 9.63
N LEU A 87 21.84 -18.28 9.58
CA LEU A 87 22.83 -19.27 9.23
C LEU A 87 23.69 -19.60 10.46
N THR A 88 24.18 -20.83 10.56
CA THR A 88 25.26 -21.22 11.48
C THR A 88 26.22 -22.17 10.78
N GLN A 89 27.53 -22.00 11.03
CA GLN A 89 28.55 -22.90 10.52
C GLN A 89 28.64 -24.14 11.41
N ILE A 90 28.68 -25.30 10.77
CA ILE A 90 28.73 -26.61 11.40
C ILE A 90 30.04 -27.28 10.98
N ILE A 91 30.96 -27.52 11.92
CA ILE A 91 32.23 -28.21 11.66
C ILE A 91 32.01 -29.71 11.68
N ILE A 92 32.46 -30.39 10.62
CA ILE A 92 32.47 -31.84 10.55
C ILE A 92 33.80 -32.34 11.16
N PRO A 93 33.77 -33.16 12.22
CA PRO A 93 35.00 -33.72 12.79
C PRO A 93 35.76 -34.55 11.74
N GLN A 94 37.10 -34.47 11.77
CA GLN A 94 37.96 -35.19 10.83
C GLN A 94 38.55 -36.48 11.42
N ASP A 95 38.24 -36.79 12.67
CA ASP A 95 38.70 -38.00 13.36
C ASP A 95 38.03 -39.25 12.76
N GLU A 96 38.76 -40.37 12.66
CA GLU A 96 38.26 -41.64 12.10
C GLU A 96 37.01 -42.16 12.82
N SER A 97 36.91 -41.92 14.14
CA SER A 97 35.75 -42.27 14.96
C SER A 97 34.46 -41.54 14.55
N ALA A 98 34.58 -40.40 13.86
CA ALA A 98 33.48 -39.59 13.37
C ALA A 98 33.25 -39.72 11.85
N SER A 99 33.91 -40.68 11.18
CA SER A 99 33.77 -40.94 9.74
C SER A 99 32.32 -41.14 9.29
N HIS A 100 31.47 -41.73 10.13
CA HIS A 100 30.05 -41.89 9.88
C HIS A 100 29.30 -40.55 9.75
N LEU A 101 29.61 -39.55 10.59
CA LEU A 101 29.02 -38.20 10.51
C LEU A 101 29.43 -37.50 9.22
N LYS A 102 30.71 -37.64 8.85
CA LYS A 102 31.23 -37.11 7.59
C LYS A 102 30.49 -37.70 6.41
N LYS A 103 30.26 -39.01 6.39
CA LYS A 103 29.47 -39.68 5.34
C LYS A 103 28.03 -39.14 5.29
N VAL A 104 27.31 -39.17 6.42
CA VAL A 104 25.92 -38.70 6.50
C VAL A 104 25.74 -37.26 6.02
N LEU A 105 26.60 -36.36 6.50
CA LEU A 105 26.49 -34.93 6.16
C LEU A 105 27.07 -34.59 4.79
N CYS A 106 28.06 -35.34 4.29
CA CYS A 106 28.66 -35.04 2.98
C CYS A 106 27.91 -35.64 1.79
N ASP A 107 27.22 -36.76 2.00
CA ASP A 107 26.41 -37.40 0.97
C ASP A 107 25.05 -36.69 0.80
N ALA A 108 24.63 -35.90 1.80
CA ALA A 108 23.40 -35.12 1.75
C ALA A 108 23.53 -33.94 0.76
N PRO A 109 22.67 -33.87 -0.28
CA PRO A 109 22.69 -32.74 -1.22
C PRO A 109 22.38 -31.40 -0.52
N VAL A 110 22.84 -30.30 -1.13
CA VAL A 110 22.43 -28.94 -0.73
C VAL A 110 20.90 -28.83 -0.73
N GLU A 111 20.36 -28.08 0.23
CA GLU A 111 18.93 -27.95 0.55
C GLU A 111 18.27 -29.22 1.14
N SER A 112 19.04 -30.23 1.53
CA SER A 112 18.55 -31.32 2.39
C SER A 112 18.30 -30.81 3.81
N VAL A 113 17.30 -31.39 4.47
CA VAL A 113 16.92 -31.08 5.85
C VAL A 113 17.70 -32.00 6.78
N VAL A 114 18.43 -31.41 7.73
CA VAL A 114 19.24 -32.15 8.69
C VAL A 114 18.99 -31.67 10.11
N MET A 115 19.16 -32.59 11.06
CA MET A 115 19.25 -32.32 12.49
C MET A 115 20.68 -32.58 12.94
N VAL A 116 21.26 -31.64 13.68
CA VAL A 116 22.64 -31.69 14.15
C VAL A 116 22.66 -31.37 15.63
N THR A 117 23.23 -32.26 16.44
CA THR A 117 23.57 -31.98 17.84
C THR A 117 25.07 -31.83 17.97
N GLY A 118 25.52 -30.78 18.66
CA GLY A 118 26.94 -30.48 18.82
C GLY A 118 27.22 -29.43 19.88
N THR A 119 28.49 -29.10 20.06
CA THR A 119 28.94 -28.09 21.03
C THR A 119 29.29 -26.79 20.30
N VAL A 120 28.80 -25.66 20.81
CA VAL A 120 29.17 -24.34 20.31
C VAL A 120 30.62 -24.03 20.69
N VAL A 121 31.43 -23.62 19.73
CA VAL A 121 32.83 -23.23 19.94
C VAL A 121 33.11 -21.90 19.26
N SER A 122 34.08 -21.15 19.77
CA SER A 122 34.59 -19.95 19.10
C SER A 122 35.34 -20.34 17.83
N ARG A 123 35.21 -19.54 16.78
CA ARG A 123 36.04 -19.71 15.59
C ARG A 123 37.51 -19.42 15.92
N PRO A 124 38.46 -20.05 15.21
CA PRO A 124 39.87 -19.74 15.36
C PRO A 124 40.16 -18.25 15.11
N PRO A 125 41.21 -17.68 15.76
CA PRO A 125 41.64 -16.31 15.50
C PRO A 125 41.83 -16.04 14.00
N GLY A 126 41.25 -14.95 13.51
CA GLY A 126 41.30 -14.58 12.08
C GLY A 126 40.26 -15.25 11.19
N GLN A 127 39.41 -16.14 11.71
CA GLN A 127 38.33 -16.81 10.95
C GLN A 127 36.91 -16.32 11.31
N THR A 128 36.80 -15.25 12.10
CA THR A 128 35.53 -14.59 12.41
C THR A 128 34.92 -13.98 11.15
N ASN A 129 33.62 -14.16 10.93
CA ASN A 129 32.91 -13.57 9.79
C ASN A 129 32.00 -12.42 10.25
N PRO A 130 32.42 -11.15 10.10
CA PRO A 130 31.63 -10.00 10.55
C PRO A 130 30.32 -9.79 9.77
N ARG A 131 30.14 -10.47 8.63
CA ARG A 131 28.91 -10.38 7.82
C ARG A 131 27.80 -11.32 8.29
N MET A 132 28.07 -12.15 9.29
CA MET A 132 27.15 -13.17 9.78
C MET A 132 26.99 -12.99 11.30
N PRO A 133 25.76 -12.86 11.84
CA PRO A 133 25.57 -12.65 13.28
C PRO A 133 26.14 -13.77 14.17
N THR A 134 26.21 -14.98 13.65
CA THR A 134 26.80 -16.18 14.26
C THR A 134 28.26 -16.38 13.81
N GLY A 135 28.88 -15.35 13.22
CA GLY A 135 30.19 -15.43 12.57
C GLY A 135 31.38 -15.48 13.52
N GLU A 136 31.18 -15.26 14.81
CA GLU A 136 32.21 -15.44 15.86
C GLU A 136 32.28 -16.89 16.37
N ILE A 137 31.25 -17.68 16.08
CA ILE A 137 31.08 -19.06 16.57
C ILE A 137 30.91 -20.06 15.44
N GLU A 138 30.98 -21.33 15.80
CA GLU A 138 30.64 -22.49 14.98
C GLU A 138 30.23 -23.65 15.88
N VAL A 139 29.54 -24.66 15.33
CA VAL A 139 29.09 -25.83 16.11
C VAL A 139 29.88 -27.05 15.68
N LYS A 140 30.60 -27.67 16.62
CA LYS A 140 31.31 -28.93 16.39
C LYS A 140 30.32 -30.10 16.54
N VAL A 141 30.07 -30.81 15.44
CA VAL A 141 29.08 -31.91 15.40
C VAL A 141 29.47 -33.04 16.34
N LYS A 142 28.49 -33.54 17.08
CA LYS A 142 28.55 -34.77 17.88
C LYS A 142 27.65 -35.86 17.31
N THR A 143 26.45 -35.52 16.88
CA THR A 143 25.53 -36.41 16.15
C THR A 143 24.83 -35.66 15.02
N ALA A 144 24.47 -36.37 13.95
CA ALA A 144 23.75 -35.81 12.82
C ALA A 144 22.78 -36.83 12.22
N GLU A 145 21.63 -36.34 11.76
CA GLU A 145 20.60 -37.11 11.07
C GLU A 145 20.11 -36.33 9.83
N VAL A 146 19.99 -37.01 8.70
CA VAL A 146 19.33 -36.45 7.51
C VAL A 146 17.84 -36.74 7.62
N LEU A 147 17.06 -35.72 7.99
CA LEU A 147 15.61 -35.81 8.14
C LEU A 147 14.93 -35.95 6.78
N ASN A 148 15.44 -35.27 5.75
CA ASN A 148 14.91 -35.38 4.39
C ASN A 148 15.97 -34.98 3.35
N SER A 149 16.23 -35.85 2.38
CA SER A 149 17.21 -35.61 1.31
C SER A 149 16.60 -34.81 0.16
N CYS A 150 17.35 -33.85 -0.38
CA CYS A 150 16.89 -32.98 -1.46
C CYS A 150 17.24 -33.52 -2.85
N LYS A 151 16.28 -33.48 -3.77
CA LYS A 151 16.54 -33.68 -5.20
C LYS A 151 17.20 -32.44 -5.81
N LYS A 152 17.73 -32.55 -7.03
CA LYS A 152 18.21 -31.39 -7.79
C LYS A 152 17.09 -30.36 -7.95
N LEU A 153 17.33 -29.15 -7.47
CA LEU A 153 16.36 -28.06 -7.50
C LEU A 153 16.34 -27.33 -8.85
N PRO A 154 15.21 -26.71 -9.22
CA PRO A 154 15.06 -25.97 -10.47
C PRO A 154 15.87 -24.66 -10.51
N PHE A 155 16.27 -24.13 -9.35
CA PHE A 155 17.17 -22.98 -9.23
C PHE A 155 17.96 -23.02 -7.92
N GLU A 156 19.06 -22.28 -7.88
CA GLU A 156 19.87 -22.11 -6.67
C GLU A 156 19.24 -21.11 -5.68
N MET A 157 19.37 -21.38 -4.38
CA MET A 157 18.89 -20.53 -3.29
C MET A 157 19.90 -19.42 -2.90
N LYS A 158 20.63 -18.86 -3.89
CA LYS A 158 21.60 -17.79 -3.67
C LYS A 158 21.05 -16.45 -4.14
N ASP A 159 21.28 -15.39 -3.36
CA ASP A 159 20.66 -14.08 -3.57
C ASP A 159 21.12 -13.36 -4.85
N PHE A 160 22.33 -13.64 -5.35
CA PHE A 160 22.88 -12.98 -6.55
C PHE A 160 22.43 -13.63 -7.87
N VAL A 161 21.72 -14.75 -7.82
CA VAL A 161 21.21 -15.42 -9.03
C VAL A 161 19.87 -14.77 -9.41
N LYS A 162 19.85 -13.99 -10.50
CA LYS A 162 18.60 -13.43 -11.04
C LYS A 162 17.71 -14.57 -11.51
N LYS A 163 16.57 -14.76 -10.83
CA LYS A 163 15.57 -15.77 -11.18
C LYS A 163 14.45 -15.10 -12.00
N ASN A 164 13.98 -15.81 -13.02
CA ASN A 164 12.76 -15.40 -13.74
C ASN A 164 11.56 -15.43 -12.78
N GLU A 165 10.73 -14.38 -12.78
CA GLU A 165 9.51 -14.27 -11.94
C GLU A 165 8.59 -15.49 -12.12
N ALA A 166 8.39 -15.96 -13.35
CA ALA A 166 7.54 -17.12 -13.61
C ALA A 166 8.06 -18.40 -12.92
N LEU A 167 9.38 -18.61 -12.94
CA LEU A 167 10.01 -19.76 -12.29
C LEU A 167 9.94 -19.64 -10.76
N ARG A 168 10.11 -18.43 -10.22
CA ARG A 168 9.93 -18.15 -8.78
C ARG A 168 8.51 -18.47 -8.32
N MET A 169 7.50 -18.11 -9.10
CA MET A 169 6.10 -18.41 -8.80
C MET A 169 5.78 -19.90 -8.94
N GLN A 170 6.26 -20.57 -10.00
CA GLN A 170 6.05 -22.00 -10.19
C GLN A 170 6.58 -22.83 -9.02
N TYR A 171 7.73 -22.43 -8.46
CA TYR A 171 8.33 -23.09 -7.29
C TYR A 171 8.31 -22.19 -6.06
N ARG A 172 7.17 -21.52 -5.81
CA ARG A 172 7.04 -20.51 -4.75
C ARG A 172 7.42 -21.03 -3.37
N TYR A 173 7.12 -22.29 -3.06
CA TYR A 173 7.51 -22.95 -1.81
C TYR A 173 9.04 -23.03 -1.59
N LEU A 174 9.84 -23.05 -2.66
CA LEU A 174 11.29 -22.91 -2.57
C LEU A 174 11.68 -21.44 -2.44
N ASP A 175 11.09 -20.56 -3.25
CA ASP A 175 11.41 -19.13 -3.23
C ASP A 175 11.12 -18.49 -1.87
N LEU A 176 10.07 -18.95 -1.16
CA LEU A 176 9.73 -18.56 0.21
C LEU A 176 10.84 -18.81 1.23
N ARG A 177 11.84 -19.66 0.92
CA ARG A 177 13.03 -19.84 1.78
C ARG A 177 14.04 -18.70 1.65
N SER A 178 13.91 -17.83 0.66
CA SER A 178 14.78 -16.65 0.49
C SER A 178 14.65 -15.71 1.68
N VAL A 179 15.74 -15.05 2.04
CA VAL A 179 15.78 -14.10 3.16
C VAL A 179 14.79 -12.96 2.93
N GLN A 180 14.70 -12.46 1.70
CA GLN A 180 13.80 -11.38 1.33
C GLN A 180 12.32 -11.74 1.59
N LEU A 181 11.83 -12.88 1.11
CA LEU A 181 10.42 -13.26 1.33
C LEU A 181 10.15 -13.63 2.79
N GLN A 182 11.11 -14.24 3.48
CA GLN A 182 10.99 -14.48 4.93
C GLN A 182 10.83 -13.17 5.70
N GLN A 183 11.65 -12.16 5.40
CA GLN A 183 11.56 -10.83 6.02
C GLN A 183 10.22 -10.17 5.73
N ASN A 184 9.81 -10.13 4.46
CA ASN A 184 8.56 -9.49 4.04
C ASN A 184 7.32 -10.10 4.73
N LEU A 185 7.21 -11.43 4.76
CA LEU A 185 6.06 -12.11 5.36
C LEU A 185 6.05 -12.00 6.89
N ARG A 186 7.22 -12.00 7.53
CA ARG A 186 7.33 -11.81 8.99
C ARG A 186 6.99 -10.38 9.38
N LEU A 187 7.49 -9.40 8.64
CA LEU A 187 7.13 -7.99 8.84
C LEU A 187 5.63 -7.78 8.69
N ARG A 188 5.02 -8.32 7.62
CA ARG A 188 3.58 -8.31 7.42
C ARG A 188 2.84 -8.86 8.64
N SER A 189 3.23 -10.04 9.12
CA SER A 189 2.60 -10.70 10.27
C SER A 189 2.70 -9.84 11.53
N GLN A 190 3.90 -9.32 11.82
CA GLN A 190 4.15 -8.48 12.99
C GLN A 190 3.35 -7.17 12.94
N MET A 191 3.35 -6.48 11.79
CA MET A 191 2.62 -5.24 11.61
C MET A 191 1.11 -5.43 11.75
N VAL A 192 0.54 -6.48 11.17
CA VAL A 192 -0.87 -6.83 11.34
C VAL A 192 -1.20 -7.12 12.80
N MET A 193 -0.34 -7.84 13.53
CA MET A 193 -0.56 -8.10 14.95
C MET A 193 -0.55 -6.79 15.75
N ARG A 194 0.41 -5.89 15.51
CA ARG A 194 0.44 -4.57 16.18
C ARG A 194 -0.78 -3.72 15.85
N MET A 195 -1.28 -3.77 14.62
CA MET A 195 -2.54 -3.11 14.25
C MET A 195 -3.73 -3.67 15.05
N ARG A 196 -3.81 -5.01 15.19
CA ARG A 196 -4.84 -5.67 16.01
C ARG A 196 -4.74 -5.25 17.47
N GLU A 197 -3.53 -5.23 18.04
CA GLU A 197 -3.30 -4.77 19.42
C GLU A 197 -3.76 -3.34 19.62
N TYR A 198 -3.38 -2.42 18.71
CA TYR A 198 -3.81 -1.03 18.77
C TYR A 198 -5.34 -0.91 18.75
N LEU A 199 -5.98 -1.51 17.76
CA LEU A 199 -7.44 -1.40 17.57
C LEU A 199 -8.20 -2.09 18.71
N CYS A 200 -7.96 -3.38 18.96
CA CYS A 200 -8.69 -4.14 19.96
C CYS A 200 -8.36 -3.69 21.38
N ASN A 201 -7.09 -3.72 21.75
CA ASN A 201 -6.66 -3.56 23.14
C ASN A 201 -6.52 -2.09 23.52
N GLY A 202 -6.16 -1.23 22.56
CA GLY A 202 -5.99 0.21 22.79
C GLY A 202 -7.30 1.00 22.68
N TYR A 203 -8.15 0.69 21.69
CA TYR A 203 -9.29 1.52 21.33
C TYR A 203 -10.65 0.81 21.29
N GLY A 204 -10.71 -0.45 21.77
CA GLY A 204 -11.97 -1.18 21.97
C GLY A 204 -12.69 -1.60 20.69
N PHE A 205 -11.96 -1.74 19.58
CA PHE A 205 -12.51 -2.30 18.35
C PHE A 205 -12.77 -3.81 18.50
N VAL A 206 -13.78 -4.29 17.78
CA VAL A 206 -14.09 -5.72 17.70
C VAL A 206 -13.72 -6.25 16.33
N ASP A 207 -12.91 -7.32 16.30
CA ASP A 207 -12.60 -8.06 15.08
C ASP A 207 -13.79 -8.95 14.73
N VAL A 208 -14.56 -8.57 13.70
CA VAL A 208 -15.76 -9.30 13.30
C VAL A 208 -15.58 -9.82 11.89
N GLU A 209 -15.70 -11.12 11.71
CA GLU A 209 -15.68 -11.74 10.38
C GLU A 209 -17.01 -11.52 9.65
N THR A 210 -16.94 -11.15 8.38
CA THR A 210 -18.10 -10.92 7.51
C THR A 210 -18.16 -11.97 6.39
N PRO A 211 -19.35 -12.41 5.95
CA PRO A 211 -19.48 -13.44 4.92
C PRO A 211 -18.80 -13.12 3.59
N THR A 212 -18.15 -14.13 3.00
CA THR A 212 -17.54 -14.07 1.66
C THR A 212 -18.51 -14.45 0.53
N LEU A 213 -19.50 -15.30 0.79
CA LEU A 213 -20.54 -15.63 -0.19
C LEU A 213 -21.70 -14.66 0.00
N PHE A 214 -21.81 -13.66 -0.87
CA PHE A 214 -22.82 -12.61 -0.74
C PHE A 214 -23.65 -12.44 -2.02
N LYS A 215 -24.60 -11.49 -2.00
CA LYS A 215 -25.33 -11.10 -3.22
C LYS A 215 -24.50 -10.15 -4.06
N LYS A 216 -24.78 -10.12 -5.36
CA LYS A 216 -24.25 -9.09 -6.26
C LYS A 216 -24.72 -7.71 -5.82
N THR A 217 -23.82 -6.73 -5.91
CA THR A 217 -24.10 -5.34 -5.56
C THR A 217 -23.91 -4.43 -6.77
N PRO A 218 -24.75 -3.39 -6.98
CA PRO A 218 -24.48 -2.39 -8.00
C PRO A 218 -23.22 -1.61 -7.62
N GLY A 219 -22.29 -1.40 -8.57
CA GLY A 219 -21.00 -0.75 -8.29
C GLY A 219 -19.89 -1.01 -9.30
N GLY A 220 -18.69 -0.50 -8.97
CA GLY A 220 -17.60 -0.19 -9.91
C GLY A 220 -16.89 -1.36 -10.58
N ALA A 221 -16.31 -2.30 -9.83
CA ALA A 221 -15.53 -3.40 -10.43
C ALA A 221 -16.41 -4.59 -10.82
N LYS A 222 -15.90 -5.49 -11.68
CA LYS A 222 -16.54 -6.80 -11.90
C LYS A 222 -16.31 -7.70 -10.69
N GLU A 223 -17.33 -8.46 -10.30
CA GLU A 223 -17.31 -9.39 -9.19
C GLU A 223 -17.12 -10.84 -9.69
N PHE A 224 -16.36 -11.64 -8.94
CA PHE A 224 -16.35 -13.09 -9.14
C PHE A 224 -17.67 -13.69 -8.69
N VAL A 225 -18.19 -14.65 -9.46
CA VAL A 225 -19.44 -15.36 -9.15
C VAL A 225 -19.16 -16.79 -8.69
N VAL A 226 -19.97 -17.28 -7.76
CA VAL A 226 -19.92 -18.65 -7.25
C VAL A 226 -21.29 -19.28 -7.44
N PRO A 227 -21.42 -20.36 -8.24
CA PRO A 227 -22.72 -20.97 -8.50
C PRO A 227 -23.31 -21.60 -7.23
N SER A 228 -24.63 -21.43 -7.04
CA SER A 228 -25.38 -22.13 -6.01
C SER A 228 -25.93 -23.45 -6.55
N ARG A 229 -26.28 -24.38 -5.65
CA ARG A 229 -27.09 -25.55 -6.00
C ARG A 229 -28.54 -25.20 -6.31
N GLU A 230 -28.98 -23.99 -5.95
CA GLU A 230 -30.29 -23.51 -6.34
C GLU A 230 -30.25 -23.06 -7.82
N PRO A 231 -31.09 -23.64 -8.70
CA PRO A 231 -31.06 -23.34 -10.12
C PRO A 231 -31.15 -21.84 -10.43
N GLY A 232 -30.23 -21.33 -11.25
CA GLY A 232 -30.22 -19.94 -11.72
C GLY A 232 -29.77 -18.89 -10.70
N LYS A 233 -29.36 -19.28 -9.48
CA LYS A 233 -28.85 -18.36 -8.46
C LYS A 233 -27.35 -18.50 -8.24
N PHE A 234 -26.70 -17.38 -7.99
CA PHE A 234 -25.26 -17.28 -7.80
C PHE A 234 -24.97 -16.39 -6.59
N TYR A 235 -23.91 -16.72 -5.86
CA TYR A 235 -23.25 -15.79 -4.97
C TYR A 235 -22.25 -14.94 -5.74
N SER A 236 -21.86 -13.82 -5.15
CA SER A 236 -20.79 -12.96 -5.62
C SER A 236 -19.79 -12.75 -4.48
N LEU A 237 -18.50 -12.81 -4.81
CA LEU A 237 -17.44 -12.54 -3.85
C LEU A 237 -17.32 -11.03 -3.60
N PRO A 238 -17.24 -10.57 -2.34
CA PRO A 238 -17.28 -9.16 -2.02
C PRO A 238 -16.01 -8.42 -2.47
N GLN A 239 -16.20 -7.26 -3.07
CA GLN A 239 -15.10 -6.32 -3.37
C GLN A 239 -14.51 -5.69 -2.11
N SER A 240 -15.32 -5.60 -1.06
CA SER A 240 -14.98 -5.19 0.30
C SER A 240 -16.16 -5.50 1.24
N PRO A 241 -15.98 -5.51 2.58
CA PRO A 241 -17.08 -5.66 3.55
C PRO A 241 -18.02 -4.44 3.67
N GLN A 242 -18.07 -3.55 2.67
CA GLN A 242 -18.69 -2.22 2.75
C GLN A 242 -20.16 -2.21 3.20
N GLN A 243 -20.96 -3.18 2.80
CA GLN A 243 -22.36 -3.24 3.27
C GLN A 243 -22.46 -3.78 4.70
N PHE A 244 -21.70 -4.83 5.02
CA PHE A 244 -21.72 -5.44 6.34
C PHE A 244 -21.23 -4.50 7.42
N LYS A 245 -20.17 -3.73 7.19
CA LYS A 245 -19.68 -2.80 8.21
C LYS A 245 -20.69 -1.70 8.55
N GLN A 246 -21.47 -1.23 7.58
CA GLN A 246 -22.59 -0.31 7.85
C GLN A 246 -23.68 -1.01 8.70
N LEU A 247 -24.08 -2.23 8.34
CA LEU A 247 -25.04 -3.01 9.11
C LEU A 247 -24.55 -3.29 10.55
N LEU A 248 -23.25 -3.48 10.76
CA LEU A 248 -22.66 -3.65 12.10
C LEU A 248 -22.72 -2.36 12.94
N MET A 249 -22.59 -1.18 12.31
CA MET A 249 -22.81 0.10 13.00
C MET A 249 -24.27 0.25 13.41
N ILE A 250 -25.20 -0.10 12.53
CA ILE A 250 -26.65 -0.13 12.80
C ILE A 250 -26.98 -1.13 13.92
N GLY A 251 -26.28 -2.28 13.94
CA GLY A 251 -26.40 -3.30 14.98
C GLY A 251 -25.81 -2.90 16.34
N GLY A 252 -25.24 -1.70 16.48
CA GLY A 252 -24.76 -1.17 17.76
C GLY A 252 -23.36 -1.63 18.17
N LEU A 253 -22.53 -2.13 17.24
CA LEU A 253 -21.17 -2.57 17.55
C LEU A 253 -20.22 -1.41 17.92
N ASP A 254 -20.56 -0.17 17.54
CA ASP A 254 -19.80 1.08 17.71
C ASP A 254 -18.45 1.14 16.98
N ARG A 255 -17.60 0.11 17.10
CA ARG A 255 -16.23 0.06 16.53
C ARG A 255 -15.91 -1.31 15.95
N TYR A 256 -15.86 -1.35 14.64
CA TYR A 256 -15.59 -2.54 13.86
C TYR A 256 -14.22 -2.45 13.19
N PHE A 257 -13.49 -3.56 13.18
CA PHE A 257 -12.47 -3.76 12.16
C PHE A 257 -12.42 -5.21 11.69
N GLN A 258 -11.79 -5.43 10.54
CA GLN A 258 -11.48 -6.76 10.03
C GLN A 258 -10.24 -6.72 9.15
N VAL A 259 -9.42 -7.76 9.24
CA VAL A 259 -8.41 -8.06 8.22
C VAL A 259 -9.06 -8.86 7.09
N ALA A 260 -9.77 -8.16 6.21
CA ALA A 260 -10.69 -8.74 5.24
C ALA A 260 -9.99 -9.21 3.95
N ARG A 261 -10.46 -10.33 3.39
CA ARG A 261 -10.13 -10.73 2.01
C ARG A 261 -11.14 -10.11 1.04
N CYS A 262 -10.61 -9.46 0.01
CA CYS A 262 -11.38 -8.72 -0.98
C CYS A 262 -11.08 -9.27 -2.37
N TYR A 263 -12.10 -9.28 -3.24
CA TYR A 263 -12.03 -9.91 -4.56
C TYR A 263 -12.48 -8.96 -5.66
N ARG A 264 -11.68 -8.83 -6.72
CA ARG A 264 -12.03 -8.01 -7.90
C ARG A 264 -11.64 -8.74 -9.18
N ASP A 265 -12.62 -8.97 -10.05
CA ASP A 265 -12.41 -9.61 -11.35
C ASP A 265 -11.95 -8.57 -12.39
N GLU A 266 -10.78 -8.00 -12.13
CA GLU A 266 -10.08 -7.07 -13.02
C GLU A 266 -8.75 -7.67 -13.49
N GLY A 267 -8.21 -7.14 -14.58
CA GLY A 267 -6.86 -7.50 -15.02
C GLY A 267 -5.80 -7.23 -13.92
N SER A 268 -4.86 -8.15 -13.72
CA SER A 268 -3.78 -7.96 -12.75
C SER A 268 -2.78 -6.91 -13.24
N LYS A 269 -2.27 -6.11 -12.31
CA LYS A 269 -1.17 -5.16 -12.49
C LYS A 269 -0.07 -5.47 -11.45
N PRO A 270 1.14 -4.89 -11.55
CA PRO A 270 2.18 -5.08 -10.52
C PRO A 270 1.72 -4.74 -9.10
N ASP A 271 0.75 -3.83 -8.97
CA ASP A 271 0.14 -3.37 -7.72
C ASP A 271 -1.29 -3.90 -7.48
N ARG A 272 -1.77 -4.86 -8.30
CA ARG A 272 -3.14 -5.40 -8.22
C ARG A 272 -3.18 -6.93 -8.36
N GLN A 273 -3.89 -7.56 -7.44
CA GLN A 273 -4.20 -8.99 -7.43
C GLN A 273 -5.72 -9.18 -7.44
N PRO A 274 -6.23 -10.26 -8.05
CA PRO A 274 -7.66 -10.55 -8.05
C PRO A 274 -8.21 -10.81 -6.63
N GLU A 275 -7.36 -11.33 -5.74
CA GLU A 275 -7.60 -11.45 -4.31
C GLU A 275 -6.55 -10.63 -3.55
N PHE A 276 -7.00 -9.79 -2.63
CA PHE A 276 -6.11 -8.92 -1.84
C PHE A 276 -6.66 -8.74 -0.42
N THR A 277 -5.84 -8.17 0.46
CA THR A 277 -6.18 -8.00 1.88
C THR A 277 -6.34 -6.53 2.22
N GLN A 278 -7.42 -6.21 2.94
CA GLN A 278 -7.65 -4.89 3.50
C GLN A 278 -7.69 -4.93 5.03
N ILE A 279 -7.25 -3.84 5.67
CA ILE A 279 -7.63 -3.53 7.04
C ILE A 279 -8.86 -2.64 6.94
N ASP A 280 -10.04 -3.23 7.09
CA ASP A 280 -11.32 -2.55 6.97
C ASP A 280 -11.77 -2.09 8.36
N ILE A 281 -12.09 -0.79 8.51
CA ILE A 281 -12.39 -0.14 9.77
C ILE A 281 -13.65 0.69 9.61
N GLU A 282 -14.56 0.64 10.59
CA GLU A 282 -15.76 1.47 10.65
C GLU A 282 -16.08 1.85 12.11
N MET A 283 -16.53 3.09 12.33
CA MET A 283 -16.88 3.62 13.64
C MET A 283 -18.22 4.36 13.59
N SER A 284 -18.98 4.27 14.67
CA SER A 284 -20.17 5.08 14.92
C SER A 284 -19.80 6.40 15.62
N PHE A 285 -20.65 7.40 15.46
CA PHE A 285 -20.56 8.72 16.09
C PHE A 285 -19.21 9.42 15.90
N VAL A 286 -18.63 9.26 14.71
CA VAL A 286 -17.32 9.79 14.33
C VAL A 286 -17.44 10.81 13.20
N ASP A 287 -16.53 11.78 13.18
CA ASP A 287 -16.33 12.68 12.04
C ASP A 287 -15.06 12.30 11.26
N GLN A 288 -14.82 12.99 10.15
CA GLN A 288 -13.65 12.73 9.30
C GLN A 288 -12.33 12.88 10.05
N ALA A 289 -12.21 13.90 10.91
CA ALA A 289 -10.99 14.16 11.68
C ALA A 289 -10.70 13.03 12.68
N GLY A 290 -11.73 12.48 13.32
CA GLY A 290 -11.61 11.33 14.22
C GLY A 290 -11.06 10.08 13.53
N ILE A 291 -11.54 9.77 12.31
CA ILE A 291 -11.01 8.66 11.52
C ILE A 291 -9.55 8.91 11.13
N GLN A 292 -9.21 10.11 10.65
CA GLN A 292 -7.83 10.44 10.25
C GLN A 292 -6.86 10.28 11.41
N ALA A 293 -7.18 10.83 12.58
CA ALA A 293 -6.36 10.72 13.78
C ALA A 293 -6.19 9.26 14.27
N LEU A 294 -7.24 8.44 14.17
CA LEU A 294 -7.16 7.01 14.50
C LEU A 294 -6.11 6.31 13.63
N ILE A 295 -6.12 6.57 12.32
CA ILE A 295 -5.25 5.92 11.34
C ILE A 295 -3.81 6.41 11.47
N GLU A 296 -3.60 7.70 11.73
CA GLU A 296 -2.29 8.26 12.05
C GLU A 296 -1.67 7.55 13.26
N GLY A 297 -2.42 7.42 14.35
CA GLY A 297 -1.97 6.69 15.54
C GLY A 297 -1.78 5.18 15.30
N LEU A 298 -2.65 4.55 14.49
CA LEU A 298 -2.54 3.15 14.11
C LEU A 298 -1.22 2.88 13.37
N LEU A 299 -0.90 3.74 12.39
CA LEU A 299 0.33 3.63 11.61
C LEU A 299 1.54 3.92 12.47
N GLN A 300 1.52 4.96 13.32
CA GLN A 300 2.60 5.24 14.28
C GLN A 300 2.87 4.04 15.21
N TYR A 301 1.83 3.41 15.76
CA TYR A 301 1.99 2.30 16.70
C TYR A 301 2.48 1.01 16.03
N SER A 302 2.00 0.73 14.82
CA SER A 302 2.34 -0.49 14.07
C SER A 302 3.57 -0.37 13.19
N TRP A 303 4.16 0.83 13.07
CA TRP A 303 5.29 1.10 12.21
C TRP A 303 6.53 0.28 12.60
N PRO A 304 7.29 -0.26 11.64
CA PRO A 304 8.54 -0.95 11.95
C PRO A 304 9.60 0.01 12.48
N GLU A 305 10.21 -0.33 13.61
CA GLU A 305 11.20 0.52 14.28
C GLU A 305 12.42 0.78 13.40
N GLU A 306 12.81 -0.19 12.57
CA GLU A 306 13.92 -0.09 11.62
C GLU A 306 13.68 0.92 10.48
N LYS A 307 12.45 1.44 10.34
CA LYS A 307 12.06 2.45 9.35
C LYS A 307 11.99 3.86 9.92
N GLY A 308 12.37 4.05 11.18
CA GLY A 308 12.30 5.34 11.87
C GLY A 308 10.89 5.69 12.36
N ALA A 309 10.77 6.78 13.11
CA ALA A 309 9.47 7.22 13.64
C ALA A 309 8.66 7.96 12.56
N LEU A 310 7.33 7.81 12.61
CA LEU A 310 6.41 8.59 11.80
C LEU A 310 5.98 9.85 12.57
N GLU A 311 6.03 11.00 11.90
CA GLU A 311 5.52 12.26 12.40
C GLU A 311 4.03 12.41 12.04
N ALA A 312 3.18 12.62 13.04
CA ALA A 312 1.77 12.93 12.88
C ALA A 312 1.45 14.27 13.58
N PRO A 313 0.43 15.04 13.15
CA PRO A 313 -0.54 14.69 12.10
C PRO A 313 0.07 14.71 10.70
N PHE A 314 -0.49 13.92 9.78
CA PHE A 314 -0.03 13.93 8.39
C PHE A 314 -0.52 15.19 7.68
N PRO A 315 0.25 15.73 6.71
CA PRO A 315 -0.22 16.84 5.87
C PRO A 315 -1.54 16.49 5.17
N SER A 316 -2.37 17.50 4.92
CA SER A 316 -3.62 17.34 4.17
C SER A 316 -3.74 18.40 3.08
N ILE A 317 -4.28 18.00 1.92
CA ILE A 317 -4.63 18.89 0.82
C ILE A 317 -6.02 18.52 0.27
N SER A 318 -6.72 19.47 -0.31
CA SER A 318 -7.97 19.17 -1.03
C SER A 318 -7.70 18.45 -2.36
N TYR A 319 -8.67 17.70 -2.84
CA TYR A 319 -8.65 17.04 -4.15
C TYR A 319 -8.37 18.03 -5.28
N ASN A 320 -9.00 19.20 -5.23
CA ASN A 320 -8.80 20.25 -6.23
C ASN A 320 -7.37 20.80 -6.21
N GLU A 321 -6.77 20.99 -5.02
CA GLU A 321 -5.36 21.38 -4.91
C GLU A 321 -4.43 20.26 -5.39
N ALA A 322 -4.71 19.00 -5.07
CA ALA A 322 -3.95 17.85 -5.53
C ALA A 322 -3.89 17.80 -7.08
N LEU A 323 -5.05 17.92 -7.73
CA LEU A 323 -5.12 17.98 -9.18
C LEU A 323 -4.47 19.23 -9.77
N ALA A 324 -4.68 20.40 -9.19
CA ALA A 324 -4.15 21.66 -9.71
C ALA A 324 -2.62 21.74 -9.61
N VAL A 325 -2.05 21.23 -8.51
CA VAL A 325 -0.62 21.36 -8.17
C VAL A 325 0.20 20.15 -8.64
N TYR A 326 -0.39 18.96 -8.68
CA TYR A 326 0.31 17.72 -9.00
C TYR A 326 -0.27 16.93 -10.17
N GLY A 327 -1.48 17.26 -10.64
CA GLY A 327 -2.13 16.59 -11.77
C GLY A 327 -2.72 15.23 -11.43
N THR A 328 -2.73 14.84 -10.16
CA THR A 328 -3.26 13.57 -9.65
C THR A 328 -3.74 13.73 -8.21
N ASP A 329 -4.73 12.94 -7.85
CA ASP A 329 -5.27 12.72 -6.50
C ASP A 329 -4.37 11.88 -5.59
N LYS A 330 -3.27 11.31 -6.11
CA LYS A 330 -2.28 10.54 -5.33
C LYS A 330 -0.86 11.05 -5.60
N PRO A 331 -0.54 12.28 -5.20
CA PRO A 331 0.74 12.89 -5.54
C PRO A 331 1.90 12.26 -4.77
N ASP A 332 3.03 12.08 -5.44
CA ASP A 332 4.31 11.84 -4.77
C ASP A 332 4.90 13.18 -4.32
N THR A 333 4.83 13.46 -3.03
CA THR A 333 5.25 14.74 -2.42
C THR A 333 6.71 14.75 -1.97
N ARG A 334 7.49 13.69 -2.24
CA ARG A 334 8.92 13.63 -1.89
C ARG A 334 9.79 14.61 -2.65
N PHE A 335 9.33 15.07 -3.81
CA PHE A 335 10.05 16.00 -4.68
C PHE A 335 9.17 17.14 -5.18
N GLY A 336 9.80 18.19 -5.71
CA GLY A 336 9.13 19.40 -6.22
C GLY A 336 8.44 19.21 -7.57
N MET A 337 8.79 20.05 -8.55
CA MET A 337 8.19 20.08 -9.90
C MET A 337 6.66 20.28 -9.88
N LYS A 338 6.19 21.20 -9.03
CA LYS A 338 4.77 21.54 -8.97
C LYS A 338 4.29 22.12 -10.30
N ILE A 339 3.03 21.85 -10.64
CA ILE A 339 2.33 22.47 -11.76
C ILE A 339 2.01 23.90 -11.35
N VAL A 340 2.39 24.84 -12.20
CA VAL A 340 2.18 26.28 -12.00
C VAL A 340 1.32 26.82 -13.14
N ASP A 341 0.36 27.68 -12.81
CA ASP A 341 -0.40 28.42 -13.81
C ASP A 341 0.42 29.57 -14.39
N VAL A 342 0.57 29.60 -15.71
CA VAL A 342 1.31 30.62 -16.44
C VAL A 342 0.43 31.31 -17.48
N SER A 343 -0.90 31.14 -17.39
CA SER A 343 -1.86 31.63 -18.39
C SER A 343 -1.73 33.13 -18.64
N ASP A 344 -1.43 33.91 -17.59
CA ASP A 344 -1.29 35.36 -17.68
C ASP A 344 -0.09 35.80 -18.52
N VAL A 345 1.02 35.06 -18.45
CA VAL A 345 2.21 35.31 -19.27
C VAL A 345 1.90 35.19 -20.77
N PHE A 346 1.04 34.23 -21.11
CA PHE A 346 0.72 33.87 -22.50
C PHE A 346 -0.54 34.53 -23.06
N ARG A 347 -1.24 35.36 -22.28
CA ARG A 347 -2.55 35.93 -22.64
C ARG A 347 -2.53 36.66 -24.00
N ASN A 348 -1.48 37.43 -24.28
CA ASN A 348 -1.33 38.23 -25.49
C ASN A 348 -0.34 37.65 -26.52
N VAL A 349 0.00 36.36 -26.39
CA VAL A 349 1.00 35.71 -27.26
C VAL A 349 0.29 34.98 -28.40
N GLU A 350 0.64 35.30 -29.64
CA GLU A 350 0.06 34.69 -30.83
C GLU A 350 0.96 33.57 -31.38
N THR A 351 0.54 32.32 -31.17
CA THR A 351 1.22 31.13 -31.73
C THR A 351 0.20 30.06 -32.13
N GLU A 352 0.52 29.23 -33.11
CA GLU A 352 -0.30 28.06 -33.48
C GLU A 352 -0.52 27.11 -32.28
N PHE A 353 0.45 27.02 -31.37
CA PHE A 353 0.38 26.22 -30.14
C PHE A 353 -0.75 26.69 -29.19
N LEU A 354 -0.95 28.00 -29.06
CA LEU A 354 -1.97 28.60 -28.18
C LEU A 354 -3.30 28.88 -28.89
N GLN A 355 -3.26 29.19 -30.20
CA GLN A 355 -4.44 29.58 -30.98
C GLN A 355 -5.54 28.50 -30.99
N LYS A 356 -5.15 27.22 -30.98
CA LYS A 356 -6.09 26.09 -30.97
C LYS A 356 -7.00 26.08 -29.73
N PHE A 357 -6.55 26.64 -28.62
CA PHE A 357 -7.22 26.53 -27.31
C PHE A 357 -7.80 27.87 -26.82
N ARG A 358 -7.47 28.99 -27.48
CA ARG A 358 -7.95 30.33 -27.10
C ARG A 358 -9.47 30.48 -27.08
N ASN A 359 -10.17 29.76 -27.95
CA ASN A 359 -11.63 29.82 -28.07
C ASN A 359 -12.35 28.74 -27.24
N GLU A 360 -11.61 27.84 -26.58
CA GLU A 360 -12.21 26.83 -25.70
C GLU A 360 -12.54 27.45 -24.35
N PRO A 361 -13.79 27.31 -23.85
CA PRO A 361 -14.12 27.73 -22.50
C PRO A 361 -13.27 26.97 -21.48
N HIS A 362 -12.75 27.68 -20.48
CA HIS A 362 -11.88 27.13 -19.42
C HIS A 362 -10.51 26.58 -19.90
N SER A 363 -9.98 27.11 -21.00
CA SER A 363 -8.58 26.84 -21.38
C SER A 363 -7.60 27.51 -20.42
N THR A 364 -6.47 26.85 -20.18
CA THR A 364 -5.39 27.30 -19.29
C THR A 364 -4.05 26.96 -19.91
N VAL A 365 -3.02 27.73 -19.56
CA VAL A 365 -1.62 27.42 -19.87
C VAL A 365 -0.89 27.17 -18.57
N LYS A 366 -0.34 25.97 -18.41
CA LYS A 366 0.38 25.56 -17.19
C LYS A 366 1.76 25.04 -17.54
N ALA A 367 2.63 25.06 -16.54
CA ALA A 367 4.01 24.63 -16.69
C ALA A 367 4.52 23.82 -15.50
N ILE A 368 5.53 22.99 -15.75
CA ILE A 368 6.39 22.41 -14.70
C ILE A 368 7.84 22.80 -14.97
N CYS A 369 8.62 23.01 -13.91
CA CYS A 369 10.04 23.27 -13.99
C CYS A 369 10.83 22.01 -13.61
N ILE A 370 11.63 21.49 -14.54
CA ILE A 370 12.50 20.33 -14.36
C ILE A 370 13.88 20.84 -13.92
N PRO A 371 14.27 20.62 -12.66
CA PRO A 371 15.53 21.14 -12.13
C PRO A 371 16.73 20.47 -12.82
N GLN A 372 17.72 21.27 -13.20
CA GLN A 372 18.94 20.82 -13.90
C GLN A 372 18.65 20.02 -15.19
N GLY A 373 17.45 20.13 -15.75
CA GLY A 373 17.02 19.40 -16.93
C GLY A 373 17.94 19.62 -18.13
N ALA A 374 18.55 20.80 -18.27
CA ALA A 374 19.41 21.12 -19.41
C ALA A 374 20.76 20.38 -19.36
N ARG A 375 21.22 20.00 -18.17
CA ARG A 375 22.48 19.25 -17.97
C ARG A 375 22.29 17.75 -18.15
N HIS A 376 21.16 17.24 -17.67
CA HIS A 376 20.92 15.81 -17.60
C HIS A 376 20.07 15.30 -18.76
N LEU A 377 19.07 16.07 -19.25
CA LEU A 377 18.17 15.65 -20.33
C LEU A 377 18.77 15.85 -21.71
N GLN A 378 18.66 14.83 -22.56
CA GLN A 378 19.00 14.90 -23.97
C GLN A 378 17.76 15.27 -24.79
N LYS A 379 17.97 15.76 -26.00
CA LYS A 379 16.88 16.14 -26.92
C LYS A 379 15.88 15.00 -27.14
N LYS A 380 16.37 13.75 -27.27
CA LYS A 380 15.53 12.55 -27.43
C LYS A 380 14.55 12.36 -26.27
N ASP A 381 14.92 12.74 -25.05
CA ASP A 381 14.06 12.55 -23.88
C ASP A 381 12.94 13.58 -23.87
N LEU A 382 13.24 14.82 -24.25
CA LEU A 382 12.22 15.86 -24.44
C LEU A 382 11.25 15.49 -25.57
N GLU A 383 11.74 14.82 -26.62
CA GLU A 383 10.91 14.24 -27.69
C GLU A 383 10.04 13.10 -27.14
N SER A 384 10.60 12.16 -26.38
CA SER A 384 9.85 11.08 -25.72
C SER A 384 8.79 11.58 -24.74
N LEU A 385 9.08 12.61 -23.95
CA LEU A 385 8.09 13.25 -23.06
C LEU A 385 6.92 13.86 -23.86
N ASN A 386 7.20 14.47 -25.02
CA ASN A 386 6.14 15.00 -25.89
C ASN A 386 5.31 13.86 -26.52
N GLU A 387 5.95 12.78 -26.97
CA GLU A 387 5.27 11.59 -27.50
C GLU A 387 4.39 10.91 -26.45
N LEU A 388 4.88 10.81 -25.21
CA LEU A 388 4.11 10.28 -24.08
C LEU A 388 2.85 11.13 -23.82
N SER A 389 3.00 12.45 -23.78
CA SER A 389 1.87 13.37 -23.60
C SER A 389 0.84 13.28 -24.74
N LYS A 390 1.32 13.18 -25.99
CA LYS A 390 0.45 13.06 -27.18
C LYS A 390 -0.27 11.71 -27.22
N SER A 391 0.43 10.61 -26.96
CA SER A 391 -0.14 9.26 -27.04
C SER A 391 -1.14 8.99 -25.91
N GLN A 392 -0.85 9.40 -24.68
CA GLN A 392 -1.69 9.08 -23.52
C GLN A 392 -2.82 10.09 -23.31
N PHE A 393 -2.57 11.37 -23.60
CA PHE A 393 -3.53 12.44 -23.29
C PHE A 393 -3.97 13.21 -24.52
N ASN A 394 -3.47 12.94 -25.73
CA ASN A 394 -3.69 13.79 -26.91
C ASN A 394 -3.37 15.27 -26.62
N GLN A 395 -2.30 15.52 -25.85
CA GLN A 395 -1.88 16.84 -25.41
C GLN A 395 -0.49 17.16 -25.94
N GLU A 396 -0.37 18.24 -26.70
CA GLU A 396 0.93 18.75 -27.15
C GLU A 396 1.60 19.57 -26.04
N ILE A 397 2.92 19.42 -25.91
CA ILE A 397 3.75 20.21 -24.99
C ILE A 397 4.82 20.99 -25.76
N SER A 398 5.22 22.11 -25.18
CA SER A 398 6.42 22.86 -25.57
C SER A 398 7.43 22.84 -24.43
N HIS A 399 8.70 23.08 -24.72
CA HIS A 399 9.74 23.20 -23.71
C HIS A 399 10.57 24.46 -23.90
N CYS A 400 11.02 25.04 -22.78
CA CYS A 400 11.95 26.16 -22.73
C CYS A 400 13.18 25.79 -21.91
N ILE A 401 14.38 26.06 -22.43
CA ILE A 401 15.64 25.78 -21.73
C ILE A 401 16.18 27.10 -21.18
N LEU A 402 16.39 27.18 -19.86
CA LEU A 402 17.04 28.35 -19.26
C LEU A 402 18.55 28.10 -19.25
N SER A 403 19.26 28.72 -20.18
CA SER A 403 20.70 28.54 -20.34
C SER A 403 21.49 29.19 -19.20
N SER A 404 22.75 28.78 -19.04
CA SER A 404 23.65 29.26 -17.98
C SER A 404 23.95 30.77 -18.04
N ASP A 405 23.80 31.38 -19.21
CA ASP A 405 23.86 32.82 -19.44
C ASP A 405 22.58 33.57 -19.03
N GLY A 406 21.54 32.86 -18.61
CA GLY A 406 20.23 33.41 -18.24
C GLY A 406 19.27 33.60 -19.42
N SER A 407 19.66 33.21 -20.64
CA SER A 407 18.80 33.28 -21.81
C SER A 407 17.78 32.12 -21.85
N LEU A 408 16.52 32.43 -22.17
CA LEU A 408 15.46 31.44 -22.34
C LEU A 408 15.35 31.01 -23.81
N ASN A 409 15.83 29.81 -24.12
CA ASN A 409 15.94 29.30 -25.48
C ASN A 409 14.85 28.27 -25.79
N SER A 410 13.96 28.57 -26.76
CA SER A 410 13.05 27.62 -27.39
C SER A 410 12.39 28.15 -28.66
N ARG A 411 11.55 27.32 -29.29
CA ARG A 411 10.62 27.78 -30.33
C ARG A 411 9.56 28.71 -29.75
N LEU A 412 9.09 28.44 -28.53
CA LEU A 412 8.06 29.23 -27.85
C LEU A 412 8.59 30.59 -27.37
N SER A 413 9.84 30.66 -26.88
CA SER A 413 10.43 31.90 -26.36
C SER A 413 10.66 32.97 -27.43
N ARG A 414 10.65 32.61 -28.73
CA ARG A 414 10.72 33.56 -29.85
C ARG A 414 9.49 34.48 -29.96
N TYR A 415 8.36 34.03 -29.41
CA TYR A 415 7.10 34.79 -29.41
C TYR A 415 6.89 35.58 -28.12
N LEU A 416 7.80 35.42 -27.13
CA LEU A 416 7.74 36.13 -25.86
C LEU A 416 8.66 37.35 -25.90
N ASN A 417 8.19 38.48 -25.38
CA ASN A 417 9.06 39.62 -25.11
C ASN A 417 9.89 39.39 -23.82
N GLU A 418 10.87 40.25 -23.55
CA GLU A 418 11.77 40.06 -22.40
C GLU A 418 11.04 40.12 -21.04
N GLU A 419 10.02 40.96 -20.91
CA GLU A 419 9.19 41.04 -19.70
C GLU A 419 8.45 39.72 -19.43
N GLN A 420 7.84 39.13 -20.46
CA GLN A 420 7.15 37.85 -20.40
C GLN A 420 8.11 36.69 -20.12
N LYS A 421 9.32 36.71 -20.67
CA LYS A 421 10.35 35.70 -20.36
C LYS A 421 10.75 35.76 -18.89
N LEU A 422 11.01 36.96 -18.37
CA LEU A 422 11.34 37.17 -16.97
C LEU A 422 10.19 36.77 -16.05
N GLU A 423 8.95 37.11 -16.42
CA GLU A 423 7.77 36.74 -15.65
C GLU A 423 7.55 35.22 -15.64
N LEU A 424 7.76 34.54 -16.77
CA LEU A 424 7.72 33.08 -16.83
C LEU A 424 8.74 32.46 -15.88
N ILE A 425 10.01 32.90 -15.96
CA ILE A 425 11.11 32.42 -15.11
C ILE A 425 10.78 32.63 -13.63
N ARG A 426 10.25 33.80 -13.25
CA ARG A 426 9.84 34.13 -11.89
C ARG A 426 8.67 33.26 -11.43
N THR A 427 7.64 33.11 -12.26
CA THR A 427 6.43 32.36 -11.93
C THR A 427 6.73 30.88 -11.68
N VAL A 428 7.56 30.27 -12.54
CA VAL A 428 7.94 28.85 -12.39
C VAL A 428 9.14 28.62 -11.46
N LEU A 429 9.71 29.68 -10.89
CA LEU A 429 10.90 29.67 -10.04
C LEU A 429 12.08 28.92 -10.69
N ALA A 430 12.28 29.12 -11.99
CA ALA A 430 13.32 28.44 -12.76
C ALA A 430 14.72 28.99 -12.46
N ASN A 431 15.67 28.07 -12.29
CA ASN A 431 17.10 28.37 -12.14
C ASN A 431 17.87 28.07 -13.42
N LYS A 432 19.11 28.55 -13.47
CA LYS A 432 20.03 28.25 -14.58
C LYS A 432 20.15 26.73 -14.76
N ASP A 433 20.13 26.32 -16.02
CA ASP A 433 20.15 24.94 -16.49
C ASP A 433 18.87 24.13 -16.22
N ASP A 434 17.76 24.77 -15.88
CA ASP A 434 16.44 24.14 -15.78
C ASP A 434 15.74 24.04 -17.15
N VAL A 435 14.80 23.10 -17.25
CA VAL A 435 13.90 22.96 -18.41
C VAL A 435 12.46 23.17 -17.97
N VAL A 436 11.77 24.12 -18.60
CA VAL A 436 10.36 24.40 -18.33
C VAL A 436 9.51 23.71 -19.39
N LEU A 437 8.68 22.76 -19.01
CA LEU A 437 7.66 22.19 -19.89
C LEU A 437 6.37 22.99 -19.78
N VAL A 438 5.75 23.33 -20.92
CA VAL A 438 4.53 24.14 -21.00
C VAL A 438 3.47 23.37 -21.78
N ALA A 439 2.25 23.33 -21.24
CA ALA A 439 1.09 22.74 -21.88
C ALA A 439 -0.09 23.73 -21.87
N ALA A 440 -0.89 23.71 -22.93
CA ALA A 440 -2.06 24.59 -23.11
C ALA A 440 -3.29 23.78 -23.55
N GLY A 441 -4.46 24.09 -23.00
CA GLY A 441 -5.71 23.39 -23.30
C GLY A 441 -6.68 23.35 -22.13
N GLY A 442 -7.65 22.44 -22.17
CA GLY A 442 -8.60 22.24 -21.07
C GLY A 442 -7.93 21.85 -19.75
N HIS A 443 -8.36 22.46 -18.65
CA HIS A 443 -7.72 22.37 -17.33
C HIS A 443 -7.40 20.95 -16.87
N LYS A 444 -8.38 20.03 -16.86
CA LYS A 444 -8.21 18.63 -16.42
C LYS A 444 -7.13 17.92 -17.24
N LYS A 445 -7.20 18.04 -18.56
CA LYS A 445 -6.28 17.41 -19.52
C LYS A 445 -4.85 17.90 -19.36
N VAL A 446 -4.67 19.22 -19.24
CA VAL A 446 -3.36 19.85 -19.01
C VAL A 446 -2.74 19.40 -17.70
N CYS A 447 -3.51 19.41 -16.60
CA CYS A 447 -3.00 19.00 -15.29
C CYS A 447 -2.62 17.52 -15.29
N SER A 448 -3.46 16.62 -15.83
CA SER A 448 -3.15 15.19 -15.91
C SER A 448 -1.90 14.90 -16.75
N ALA A 449 -1.74 15.58 -17.90
CA ALA A 449 -0.56 15.43 -18.74
C ALA A 449 0.71 15.89 -17.99
N LEU A 450 0.73 17.11 -17.44
CA LEU A 450 1.88 17.63 -16.71
C LEU A 450 2.19 16.82 -15.44
N GLY A 451 1.17 16.31 -14.74
CA GLY A 451 1.34 15.43 -13.58
C GLY A 451 2.04 14.11 -13.93
N LYS A 452 1.70 13.51 -15.08
CA LYS A 452 2.40 12.31 -15.57
C LYS A 452 3.82 12.63 -16.03
N LEU A 453 4.02 13.73 -16.76
CA LEU A 453 5.34 14.16 -17.21
C LEU A 453 6.27 14.53 -16.06
N ARG A 454 5.72 15.04 -14.95
CA ARG A 454 6.45 15.29 -13.70
C ARG A 454 7.09 14.01 -13.16
N LEU A 455 6.33 12.92 -13.09
CA LEU A 455 6.84 11.62 -12.62
C LEU A 455 7.88 11.04 -13.59
N GLU A 456 7.59 11.09 -14.89
CA GLU A 456 8.51 10.59 -15.92
C GLU A 456 9.83 11.38 -15.95
N SER A 457 9.76 12.70 -15.76
CA SER A 457 10.95 13.54 -15.67
C SER A 457 11.79 13.21 -14.44
N ALA A 458 11.15 12.85 -13.32
CA ALA A 458 11.86 12.40 -12.13
C ALA A 458 12.56 11.05 -12.35
N ASP A 459 11.88 10.09 -12.99
CA ASP A 459 12.46 8.79 -13.35
C ASP A 459 13.72 8.98 -14.23
N LEU A 460 13.62 9.78 -15.30
CA LEU A 460 14.72 10.07 -16.21
C LEU A 460 15.92 10.77 -15.54
N LEU A 461 15.67 11.68 -14.60
CA LEU A 461 16.73 12.37 -13.86
C LEU A 461 17.45 11.43 -12.88
N GLU A 462 16.71 10.55 -12.21
CA GLU A 462 17.26 9.56 -11.29
C GLU A 462 18.09 8.49 -12.00
N GLU A 463 17.64 8.03 -13.17
CA GLU A 463 18.42 7.14 -14.05
C GLU A 463 19.78 7.74 -14.44
N ARG A 464 19.91 9.07 -14.40
CA ARG A 464 21.13 9.83 -14.72
C ARG A 464 21.91 10.28 -13.50
N GLY A 465 21.56 9.74 -12.33
CA GLY A 465 22.30 9.95 -11.09
C GLY A 465 21.95 11.24 -10.36
N LEU A 466 20.83 11.91 -10.69
CA LEU A 466 20.29 13.01 -9.88
C LEU A 466 19.20 12.45 -8.94
N PRO A 467 19.51 12.15 -7.67
CA PRO A 467 18.52 11.61 -6.74
C PRO A 467 17.51 12.69 -6.37
N LEU A 468 16.26 12.54 -6.82
CA LEU A 468 15.17 13.46 -6.49
C LEU A 468 14.26 12.91 -5.39
N ARG A 469 13.94 11.62 -5.46
CA ARG A 469 13.15 10.92 -4.44
C ARG A 469 14.08 10.11 -3.55
N ASP A 470 14.02 10.37 -2.25
CA ASP A 470 14.58 9.46 -1.27
C ASP A 470 13.71 8.19 -1.21
N SER A 471 14.31 7.05 -1.53
CA SER A 471 13.64 5.74 -1.50
C SER A 471 13.42 5.21 -0.08
N SER A 472 14.13 5.78 0.91
CA SER A 472 13.98 5.45 2.33
C SER A 472 12.95 6.33 3.06
N ALA A 473 12.57 7.47 2.46
CA ALA A 473 11.60 8.40 3.05
C ALA A 473 10.15 7.98 2.80
N PHE A 474 9.29 8.21 3.79
CA PHE A 474 7.86 7.92 3.77
C PHE A 474 7.06 9.21 3.94
N HIS A 475 6.52 9.75 2.85
CA HIS A 475 5.69 10.95 2.85
C HIS A 475 4.22 10.55 2.79
N PHE A 476 3.55 10.60 3.93
CA PHE A 476 2.10 10.47 4.03
C PHE A 476 1.40 11.79 3.69
N LEU A 477 0.22 11.68 3.09
CA LEU A 477 -0.62 12.82 2.74
C LEU A 477 -2.09 12.39 2.73
N TRP A 478 -2.93 13.15 3.41
CA TRP A 478 -4.38 13.07 3.26
C TRP A 478 -4.84 13.90 2.06
N VAL A 479 -5.60 13.28 1.16
CA VAL A 479 -6.38 14.01 0.14
C VAL A 479 -7.83 14.00 0.58
N VAL A 480 -8.47 15.16 0.61
CA VAL A 480 -9.83 15.37 1.16
C VAL A 480 -10.69 16.18 0.19
N ASP A 481 -11.95 16.43 0.52
CA ASP A 481 -12.86 17.31 -0.26
C ASP A 481 -13.05 16.84 -1.72
N PHE A 482 -13.10 15.53 -1.92
CA PHE A 482 -13.40 14.95 -3.23
C PHE A 482 -14.80 15.38 -3.71
N PRO A 483 -15.03 15.46 -5.03
CA PRO A 483 -16.39 15.57 -5.56
C PRO A 483 -17.20 14.34 -5.12
N LEU A 484 -18.49 14.53 -4.83
CA LEU A 484 -19.38 13.42 -4.50
C LEU A 484 -19.75 12.61 -5.74
N PHE A 485 -19.89 13.30 -6.88
CA PHE A 485 -20.27 12.73 -8.17
C PHE A 485 -19.31 13.16 -9.28
N LEU A 486 -19.14 12.29 -10.27
CA LEU A 486 -18.43 12.57 -11.52
C LEU A 486 -19.40 12.41 -12.70
N LEU A 487 -19.09 13.05 -13.83
CA LEU A 487 -19.83 12.80 -15.07
C LEU A 487 -19.40 11.46 -15.66
N LYS A 488 -20.37 10.64 -16.07
CA LYS A 488 -20.08 9.36 -16.74
C LYS A 488 -19.33 9.60 -18.05
N GLU A 489 -18.27 8.80 -18.28
CA GLU A 489 -17.50 8.87 -19.53
C GLU A 489 -18.36 8.52 -20.76
N GLU A 490 -19.26 7.55 -20.63
CA GLU A 490 -20.13 7.08 -21.72
C GLU A 490 -21.29 8.03 -22.03
N ASN A 491 -21.80 8.73 -21.01
CA ASN A 491 -22.91 9.68 -21.16
C ASN A 491 -22.69 10.90 -20.25
N PRO A 492 -22.07 11.98 -20.78
CA PRO A 492 -21.72 13.17 -20.01
C PRO A 492 -22.89 13.98 -19.42
N ASN A 493 -24.14 13.57 -19.65
CA ASN A 493 -25.33 14.15 -19.03
C ASN A 493 -25.78 13.38 -17.77
N GLU A 494 -25.12 12.27 -17.45
CA GLU A 494 -25.41 11.45 -16.28
C GLU A 494 -24.25 11.51 -15.28
N LEU A 495 -24.62 11.37 -14.01
CA LEU A 495 -23.68 11.33 -12.91
C LEU A 495 -23.44 9.88 -12.47
N GLU A 496 -22.21 9.62 -12.02
CA GLU A 496 -21.83 8.43 -11.29
C GLU A 496 -21.20 8.84 -9.95
N SER A 497 -21.20 7.91 -9.00
CA SER A 497 -20.53 8.13 -7.72
C SER A 497 -19.03 8.27 -7.93
N ALA A 498 -18.40 9.29 -7.35
CA ALA A 498 -16.95 9.47 -7.46
C ALA A 498 -16.15 8.33 -6.78
N HIS A 499 -16.74 7.73 -5.73
CA HIS A 499 -16.12 6.62 -5.01
C HIS A 499 -17.12 5.48 -4.72
N HIS A 500 -18.12 5.72 -3.87
CA HIS A 500 -19.24 4.78 -3.66
C HIS A 500 -20.52 5.55 -3.30
N PRO A 501 -21.71 4.98 -3.60
CA PRO A 501 -22.99 5.70 -3.50
C PRO A 501 -23.46 6.02 -2.07
N PHE A 502 -22.74 5.54 -1.05
CA PHE A 502 -23.07 5.73 0.37
C PHE A 502 -22.29 6.87 1.03
N THR A 503 -21.52 7.62 0.26
CA THR A 503 -20.67 8.71 0.79
C THR A 503 -21.54 9.90 1.20
N ALA A 504 -21.36 10.40 2.43
CA ALA A 504 -22.07 11.58 2.90
C ALA A 504 -21.60 12.84 2.15
N PRO A 505 -22.52 13.74 1.76
CA PRO A 505 -22.12 15.06 1.28
C PRO A 505 -21.42 15.83 2.41
N LEU A 506 -20.56 16.78 2.03
CA LEU A 506 -20.04 17.75 2.96
C LEU A 506 -21.22 18.60 3.50
N PRO A 507 -21.34 18.85 4.81
CA PRO A 507 -22.50 19.54 5.37
C PRO A 507 -22.75 20.93 4.76
N SER A 508 -21.69 21.65 4.36
CA SER A 508 -21.82 22.96 3.70
C SER A 508 -22.46 22.88 2.31
N ASP A 509 -22.36 21.74 1.64
CA ASP A 509 -22.74 21.54 0.24
C ASP A 509 -24.03 20.72 0.12
N GLU A 510 -24.61 20.28 1.24
CA GLU A 510 -25.79 19.40 1.27
C GLU A 510 -26.99 19.98 0.49
N HIS A 511 -27.18 21.30 0.55
CA HIS A 511 -28.23 21.99 -0.20
C HIS A 511 -28.06 21.87 -1.73
N LEU A 512 -26.83 21.77 -2.23
CA LEU A 512 -26.53 21.62 -3.65
C LEU A 512 -26.93 20.23 -4.19
N LEU A 513 -27.11 19.24 -3.32
CA LEU A 513 -27.52 17.90 -3.70
C LEU A 513 -28.85 17.91 -4.49
N TYR A 514 -29.75 18.82 -4.13
CA TYR A 514 -31.09 18.93 -4.71
C TYR A 514 -31.18 19.91 -5.88
N THR A 515 -30.14 20.74 -6.10
CA THR A 515 -30.15 21.80 -7.13
C THR A 515 -29.06 21.62 -8.17
N GLU A 516 -27.81 21.41 -7.75
CA GLU A 516 -26.63 21.31 -8.60
C GLU A 516 -25.71 20.16 -8.14
N PRO A 517 -26.16 18.89 -8.26
CA PRO A 517 -25.46 17.74 -7.66
C PRO A 517 -24.01 17.58 -8.13
N ALA A 518 -23.69 18.00 -9.35
CA ALA A 518 -22.33 17.97 -9.89
C ALA A 518 -21.31 18.86 -9.13
N LYS A 519 -21.78 19.80 -8.30
CA LYS A 519 -20.92 20.69 -7.49
C LYS A 519 -20.74 20.22 -6.05
N VAL A 520 -21.44 19.16 -5.63
CA VAL A 520 -21.41 18.67 -4.25
C VAL A 520 -20.07 18.00 -3.98
N ARG A 521 -19.41 18.40 -2.88
CA ARG A 521 -18.27 17.65 -2.33
C ARG A 521 -18.75 16.57 -1.37
N GLY A 522 -18.02 15.45 -1.34
CA GLY A 522 -18.23 14.36 -0.40
C GLY A 522 -17.26 14.43 0.78
N GLN A 523 -17.66 13.86 1.92
CA GLN A 523 -16.78 13.59 3.07
C GLN A 523 -15.93 12.33 2.83
N HIS A 524 -15.29 12.29 1.66
CA HIS A 524 -14.38 11.23 1.24
C HIS A 524 -12.93 11.70 1.42
N TYR A 525 -12.08 10.77 1.82
CA TYR A 525 -10.67 11.00 2.09
C TYR A 525 -9.84 9.79 1.72
N ASP A 526 -8.68 10.07 1.14
CA ASP A 526 -7.68 9.08 0.76
C ASP A 526 -6.37 9.34 1.50
N LEU A 527 -5.73 8.27 1.95
CA LEU A 527 -4.38 8.29 2.47
C LEU A 527 -3.40 7.88 1.38
N VAL A 528 -2.51 8.79 1.03
CA VAL A 528 -1.48 8.61 0.02
C VAL A 528 -0.13 8.46 0.70
N LEU A 529 0.68 7.51 0.24
CA LEU A 529 2.06 7.32 0.65
C LEU A 529 2.94 7.27 -0.60
N ASN A 530 3.87 8.21 -0.73
CA ASN A 530 4.85 8.24 -1.82
C ASN A 530 4.21 8.08 -3.22
N GLY A 531 3.09 8.79 -3.47
CA GLY A 531 2.37 8.73 -4.75
C GLY A 531 1.48 7.49 -4.95
N ASN A 532 1.28 6.70 -3.91
CA ASN A 532 0.41 5.52 -3.93
C ASN A 532 -0.72 5.69 -2.92
N GLU A 533 -1.95 5.55 -3.37
CA GLU A 533 -3.12 5.44 -2.49
C GLU A 533 -3.00 4.15 -1.67
N ILE A 534 -2.81 4.26 -0.35
CA ILE A 534 -2.68 3.10 0.56
C ILE A 534 -3.96 2.83 1.34
N GLY A 535 -4.92 3.73 1.31
CA GLY A 535 -6.25 3.51 1.83
C GLY A 535 -7.19 4.65 1.51
N GLY A 536 -8.48 4.36 1.60
CA GLY A 536 -9.55 5.30 1.24
C GLY A 536 -10.80 5.02 2.06
N GLY A 537 -11.54 6.08 2.36
CA GLY A 537 -12.66 6.03 3.29
C GLY A 537 -13.61 7.20 3.13
N SER A 538 -14.74 7.13 3.80
CA SER A 538 -15.65 8.26 3.88
C SER A 538 -16.56 8.17 5.09
N ILE A 539 -17.15 9.31 5.46
CA ILE A 539 -18.34 9.34 6.29
C ILE A 539 -19.52 8.85 5.46
N ARG A 540 -20.38 8.03 6.06
CA ARG A 540 -21.52 7.41 5.38
C ARG A 540 -22.80 8.20 5.57
N ILE A 541 -23.67 8.11 4.58
CA ILE A 541 -25.05 8.56 4.70
C ILE A 541 -25.77 7.61 5.67
N HIS A 542 -26.26 8.16 6.77
CA HIS A 542 -27.06 7.42 7.75
C HIS A 542 -28.58 7.65 7.56
N ASN A 543 -28.97 8.62 6.73
CA ASN A 543 -30.36 8.96 6.48
C ASN A 543 -30.89 8.26 5.22
N ALA A 544 -31.86 7.35 5.37
CA ALA A 544 -32.37 6.58 4.25
C ALA A 544 -33.11 7.43 3.19
N LYS A 545 -33.76 8.54 3.56
CA LYS A 545 -34.39 9.45 2.58
C LYS A 545 -33.36 10.11 1.68
N GLN A 546 -32.25 10.57 2.26
CA GLN A 546 -31.14 11.12 1.48
C GLN A 546 -30.51 10.05 0.59
N GLN A 547 -30.29 8.83 1.11
CA GLN A 547 -29.74 7.72 0.33
C GLN A 547 -30.65 7.33 -0.86
N ARG A 548 -31.97 7.25 -0.65
CA ARG A 548 -32.95 6.98 -1.72
C ARG A 548 -32.91 8.06 -2.80
N PHE A 549 -32.89 9.34 -2.38
CA PHE A 549 -32.81 10.45 -3.33
C PHE A 549 -31.55 10.36 -4.22
N ILE A 550 -30.39 10.04 -3.62
CA ILE A 550 -29.14 9.87 -4.37
C ILE A 550 -29.25 8.71 -5.36
N LEU A 551 -29.70 7.53 -4.92
CA LEU A 551 -29.78 6.35 -5.79
C LEU A 551 -30.78 6.58 -6.93
N GLU A 552 -32.01 6.98 -6.60
CA GLU A 552 -33.12 7.01 -7.56
C GLU A 552 -33.11 8.27 -8.45
N THR A 553 -32.76 9.42 -7.89
CA THR A 553 -32.86 10.72 -8.60
C THR A 553 -31.53 11.16 -9.20
N VAL A 554 -30.42 11.06 -8.46
CA VAL A 554 -29.11 11.56 -8.92
C VAL A 554 -28.41 10.52 -9.80
N LEU A 555 -28.26 9.30 -9.30
CA LEU A 555 -27.54 8.21 -9.98
C LEU A 555 -28.42 7.41 -10.94
N LYS A 556 -29.75 7.45 -10.75
CA LYS A 556 -30.73 6.66 -11.49
C LYS A 556 -30.44 5.16 -11.43
N GLU A 557 -29.98 4.70 -10.28
CA GLU A 557 -29.71 3.30 -9.97
C GLU A 557 -30.95 2.62 -9.38
N ASP A 558 -31.04 1.30 -9.58
CA ASP A 558 -32.11 0.48 -9.01
C ASP A 558 -31.91 0.31 -7.49
N SER A 559 -32.79 0.95 -6.72
CA SER A 559 -32.76 0.91 -5.25
C SER A 559 -33.20 -0.44 -4.68
N GLU A 560 -33.88 -1.31 -5.45
CA GLU A 560 -34.31 -2.64 -4.99
C GLU A 560 -33.13 -3.54 -4.63
N LEU A 561 -32.01 -3.42 -5.35
CA LEU A 561 -30.79 -4.17 -5.08
C LEU A 561 -30.19 -3.87 -3.70
N LEU A 562 -30.50 -2.69 -3.15
CA LEU A 562 -30.00 -2.19 -1.87
C LEU A 562 -31.11 -2.05 -0.83
N PHE A 563 -32.29 -2.63 -1.08
CA PHE A 563 -33.45 -2.51 -0.19
C PHE A 563 -33.13 -2.92 1.26
N HIS A 564 -32.39 -4.01 1.46
CA HIS A 564 -31.99 -4.47 2.80
C HIS A 564 -31.12 -3.45 3.55
N LEU A 565 -30.29 -2.68 2.84
CA LEU A 565 -29.49 -1.62 3.44
C LEU A 565 -30.35 -0.39 3.72
N LEU A 566 -31.23 0.00 2.79
CA LEU A 566 -32.14 1.13 2.97
C LEU A 566 -33.10 0.92 4.15
N GLU A 567 -33.64 -0.29 4.30
CA GLU A 567 -34.46 -0.69 5.45
C GLU A 567 -33.68 -0.63 6.77
N ALA A 568 -32.43 -1.10 6.76
CA ALA A 568 -31.56 -1.00 7.92
C ALA A 568 -31.25 0.47 8.28
N LEU A 569 -31.05 1.35 7.30
CA LEU A 569 -30.86 2.78 7.54
C LEU A 569 -32.07 3.41 8.23
N ASP A 570 -33.29 3.05 7.81
CA ASP A 570 -34.55 3.51 8.42
C ASP A 570 -34.79 2.94 9.84
N SER A 571 -34.04 1.90 10.24
CA SER A 571 -34.16 1.27 11.55
C SER A 571 -33.38 2.00 12.66
N GLY A 572 -32.96 3.23 12.41
CA GLY A 572 -32.21 4.06 13.37
C GLY A 572 -30.69 3.95 13.23
N ALA A 573 -30.17 4.04 12.00
CA ALA A 573 -28.74 4.04 11.77
C ALA A 573 -28.03 5.25 12.43
N PRO A 574 -26.94 5.03 13.19
CA PRO A 574 -26.16 6.13 13.74
C PRO A 574 -25.36 6.82 12.63
N PRO A 575 -24.93 8.08 12.81
CA PRO A 575 -23.86 8.65 12.01
C PRO A 575 -22.63 7.75 12.12
N HIS A 576 -22.03 7.37 10.99
CA HIS A 576 -20.90 6.45 10.98
C HIS A 576 -19.98 6.75 9.81
N GLY A 577 -18.73 6.31 9.94
CA GLY A 577 -17.70 6.51 8.93
C GLY A 577 -16.57 5.52 9.10
N GLY A 578 -15.77 5.38 8.07
CA GLY A 578 -14.68 4.40 8.11
C GLY A 578 -13.71 4.52 6.96
N ILE A 579 -12.77 3.58 6.92
CA ILE A 579 -11.65 3.55 5.98
C ILE A 579 -11.21 2.11 5.76
N ALA A 580 -10.70 1.81 4.57
CA ALA A 580 -10.03 0.56 4.29
C ALA A 580 -8.57 0.84 3.89
N LEU A 581 -7.61 0.20 4.56
CA LEU A 581 -6.19 0.25 4.17
C LEU A 581 -5.85 -0.97 3.31
N GLY A 582 -5.27 -0.74 2.13
CA GLY A 582 -4.71 -1.79 1.28
C GLY A 582 -3.44 -2.37 1.87
N LEU A 583 -3.56 -3.43 2.68
CA LEU A 583 -2.46 -4.02 3.43
C LEU A 583 -1.32 -4.49 2.52
N ASP A 584 -1.64 -5.13 1.39
CA ASP A 584 -0.63 -5.61 0.44
C ASP A 584 0.23 -4.46 -0.12
N ARG A 585 -0.41 -3.34 -0.46
CA ARG A 585 0.29 -2.16 -0.99
C ARG A 585 1.11 -1.46 0.09
N LEU A 586 0.56 -1.31 1.30
CA LEU A 586 1.26 -0.72 2.43
C LEU A 586 2.55 -1.48 2.76
N ILE A 587 2.48 -2.81 2.92
CA ILE A 587 3.67 -3.63 3.20
C ILE A 587 4.66 -3.57 2.04
N CYS A 588 4.18 -3.60 0.79
CA CYS A 588 5.05 -3.50 -0.39
C CYS A 588 5.89 -2.22 -0.40
N LEU A 589 5.28 -1.08 -0.05
CA LEU A 589 5.98 0.20 0.03
C LEU A 589 7.00 0.22 1.18
N ILE A 590 6.63 -0.31 2.35
CA ILE A 590 7.51 -0.35 3.54
C ILE A 590 8.79 -1.16 3.28
N VAL A 591 8.65 -2.32 2.63
CA VAL A 591 9.81 -3.18 2.30
C VAL A 591 10.54 -2.77 1.03
N GLY A 592 10.01 -1.79 0.29
CA GLY A 592 10.56 -1.38 -1.02
C GLY A 592 10.50 -2.50 -2.07
N ALA A 593 9.48 -3.36 -2.01
CA ALA A 593 9.32 -4.44 -2.98
C ALA A 593 8.88 -3.89 -4.34
N PRO A 594 9.36 -4.48 -5.46
CA PRO A 594 9.00 -4.04 -6.81
C PRO A 594 7.55 -4.40 -7.19
N SER A 595 6.92 -5.29 -6.43
CA SER A 595 5.57 -5.80 -6.69
C SER A 595 4.93 -6.29 -5.41
N ILE A 596 3.62 -6.12 -5.28
CA ILE A 596 2.86 -6.63 -4.12
C ILE A 596 2.93 -8.16 -4.01
N ARG A 597 3.33 -8.84 -5.10
CA ARG A 597 3.54 -10.28 -5.13
C ARG A 597 4.66 -10.74 -4.21
N ASP A 598 5.62 -9.88 -3.88
CA ASP A 598 6.71 -10.20 -2.94
C ASP A 598 6.31 -10.02 -1.46
N VAL A 599 5.08 -9.58 -1.18
CA VAL A 599 4.52 -9.50 0.18
C VAL A 599 3.29 -10.38 0.38
N ILE A 600 3.00 -11.22 -0.62
CA ILE A 600 1.95 -12.24 -0.62
C ILE A 600 2.63 -13.62 -0.71
N ALA A 601 2.20 -14.56 0.13
CA ALA A 601 2.82 -15.89 0.17
C ALA A 601 2.69 -16.64 -1.16
N PHE A 602 1.48 -16.71 -1.70
CA PHE A 602 1.15 -17.41 -2.95
C PHE A 602 0.36 -16.49 -3.91
N PRO A 603 1.05 -15.56 -4.60
CA PRO A 603 0.41 -14.60 -5.48
C PRO A 603 -0.01 -15.23 -6.82
N LYS A 604 -0.94 -14.57 -7.52
CA LYS A 604 -1.29 -14.89 -8.91
C LYS A 604 -0.39 -14.12 -9.89
N SER A 605 -0.12 -14.73 -11.04
CA SER A 605 0.59 -14.12 -12.17
C SER A 605 -0.21 -12.95 -12.78
N PHE A 606 0.40 -12.25 -13.74
CA PHE A 606 -0.26 -11.16 -14.49
C PHE A 606 -1.56 -11.60 -15.19
N LYS A 607 -1.69 -12.88 -15.55
CA LYS A 607 -2.91 -13.43 -16.14
C LYS A 607 -3.92 -13.94 -15.10
N GLY A 608 -3.74 -13.61 -13.81
CA GLY A 608 -4.58 -14.10 -12.73
C GLY A 608 -4.40 -15.58 -12.37
N ARG A 609 -3.40 -16.26 -12.96
CA ARG A 609 -3.17 -17.70 -12.76
C ARG A 609 -2.18 -17.98 -11.63
N ASP A 610 -2.41 -19.01 -10.84
CA ASP A 610 -1.38 -19.58 -9.96
C ASP A 610 -0.50 -20.53 -10.77
N LEU A 611 0.77 -20.16 -10.96
CA LEU A 611 1.73 -20.97 -11.73
C LEU A 611 2.24 -22.19 -10.96
N MET A 612 2.05 -22.24 -9.63
CA MET A 612 2.49 -23.37 -8.80
C MET A 612 1.51 -24.54 -8.89
N SER A 613 0.22 -24.25 -8.72
CA SER A 613 -0.87 -25.24 -8.75
C SER A 613 -1.53 -25.39 -10.12
N ASN A 614 -1.19 -24.52 -11.07
CA ASN A 614 -1.81 -24.41 -12.39
C ASN A 614 -3.29 -23.95 -12.35
N ALA A 615 -3.74 -23.29 -11.28
CA ALA A 615 -5.10 -22.77 -11.18
C ALA A 615 -5.32 -21.48 -12.03
N PRO A 616 -6.53 -21.23 -12.57
CA PRO A 616 -7.71 -22.11 -12.57
C PRO A 616 -7.54 -23.32 -13.51
N ASP A 617 -8.37 -24.36 -13.30
CA ASP A 617 -8.35 -25.61 -14.06
C ASP A 617 -9.76 -26.00 -14.53
N TYR A 618 -9.85 -27.03 -15.37
CA TYR A 618 -11.10 -27.58 -15.86
C TYR A 618 -11.86 -28.35 -14.78
N VAL A 619 -13.20 -28.32 -14.86
CA VAL A 619 -14.11 -29.07 -13.98
C VAL A 619 -14.88 -30.07 -14.85
N ALA A 620 -15.01 -31.30 -14.37
CA ALA A 620 -15.72 -32.35 -15.07
C ALA A 620 -17.23 -32.01 -15.21
N PRO A 621 -17.90 -32.38 -16.32
CA PRO A 621 -19.32 -32.07 -16.51
C PRO A 621 -20.22 -32.55 -15.37
N GLU A 622 -19.93 -33.71 -14.79
CA GLU A 622 -20.69 -34.32 -13.69
C GLU A 622 -20.62 -33.46 -12.41
N GLU A 623 -19.52 -32.73 -12.21
CA GLU A 623 -19.37 -31.79 -11.10
C GLU A 623 -20.14 -30.48 -11.32
N LEU A 624 -20.46 -30.14 -12.57
CA LEU A 624 -21.26 -28.96 -12.93
C LEU A 624 -22.78 -29.21 -12.84
N GLU A 625 -23.22 -30.47 -12.99
CA GLU A 625 -24.64 -30.85 -12.97
C GLU A 625 -25.40 -30.33 -11.73
N PRO A 626 -24.89 -30.47 -10.48
CA PRO A 626 -25.60 -30.01 -9.28
C PRO A 626 -25.76 -28.50 -9.20
N TYR A 627 -25.03 -27.75 -10.03
CA TYR A 627 -25.05 -26.29 -10.07
C TYR A 627 -25.88 -25.73 -11.24
N HIS A 628 -26.39 -26.60 -12.12
CA HIS A 628 -27.20 -26.20 -13.27
C HIS A 628 -26.45 -25.25 -14.22
N VAL A 629 -25.13 -25.40 -14.36
CA VAL A 629 -24.27 -24.59 -15.23
C VAL A 629 -23.71 -25.46 -16.36
N GLN A 630 -23.56 -24.88 -17.55
CA GLN A 630 -22.86 -25.49 -18.68
C GLN A 630 -21.82 -24.52 -19.24
N VAL A 631 -20.63 -25.03 -19.58
CA VAL A 631 -19.58 -24.23 -20.20
C VAL A 631 -19.94 -23.96 -21.65
N THR A 632 -20.13 -22.68 -21.99
CA THR A 632 -20.25 -22.24 -23.38
C THR A 632 -18.88 -21.81 -23.89
N TRP A 633 -18.36 -22.52 -24.88
CA TRP A 633 -17.07 -22.21 -25.47
C TRP A 633 -17.18 -21.05 -26.48
N PRO A 634 -16.29 -20.04 -26.43
CA PRO A 634 -16.17 -19.07 -27.52
C PRO A 634 -15.85 -19.82 -28.82
N SER A 635 -16.50 -19.45 -29.92
CA SER A 635 -16.57 -20.22 -31.18
C SER A 635 -15.27 -20.91 -31.68
N ALA A 636 -15.44 -22.15 -32.13
CA ALA A 636 -14.70 -23.01 -33.09
C ALA A 636 -13.16 -23.10 -33.18
N GLU A 637 -12.33 -22.26 -32.57
CA GLU A 637 -10.86 -22.43 -32.59
C GLU A 637 -10.28 -23.07 -31.31
N ALA A 638 -11.10 -23.32 -30.28
CA ALA A 638 -10.66 -23.85 -28.98
C ALA A 638 -10.89 -25.35 -28.77
N LYS A 639 -11.31 -26.11 -29.79
CA LYS A 639 -11.59 -27.57 -29.66
C LYS A 639 -10.35 -28.45 -29.43
N ALA A 640 -9.14 -27.90 -29.52
CA ALA A 640 -7.91 -28.71 -29.44
C ALA A 640 -7.43 -29.05 -28.00
N SER A 641 -8.16 -28.65 -26.94
CA SER A 641 -7.71 -28.86 -25.55
C SER A 641 -8.69 -29.63 -24.65
N ALA A 642 -9.75 -30.21 -25.22
CA ALA A 642 -10.79 -30.92 -24.46
C ALA A 642 -10.86 -32.42 -24.77
N ASN A 643 -9.73 -33.05 -25.09
CA ASN A 643 -9.60 -34.51 -25.14
C ASN A 643 -8.54 -34.98 -24.15
#